data_AF-A0A947CUJ9-F1
#
_entry.id   AF-A0A947CUJ9-F1
#
_cell.length_a   1.000
_cell.length_b   1.000
_cell.length_c   1.000
_cell.angle_alpha   90.00
_cell.angle_beta   90.00
_cell.angle_gamma   90.00
#
_symmetry.space_group_name_H-M   'P 1'
#
loop_
_entity.id
_entity.type
_entity.pdbx_description
1 polymer ?
#
loop_
_entity_poly.entity_id
_entity_poly.type
_entity_poly.pdbx_seq_one_letter_code
_entity_poly.pdbx_strand_id
1 'polypeptide(L)'
;MPRRWLRWLILIVALLLTLSFILPYFVPFFALASPSDGPTVRIALFLETADGRLPAIDDVTVTAVDLARREVNGGLRPSFAGVALPPAGNDRTSLRLGLNGYRLRLLETPNPEEALRAAQFFSAKGLKTVLTTATAGGKTVYRLESPAYAALSGGGSRPNALAAVEPAYRQALAAFRPGAQPRRIGPWGFFAAFESPEKAAAAADRLQAAGYEAVLAYRVQNGKAAVGVFFGATADEAGRTALLGEIGPRLAALLGASAKPDPVGPTDPVVLSERDVLFGAPGNAVERLRVPLAGELAVASGGGAVRVEEKKDGRSYRGQIVVTAASGRLAVINALPLEAYLYGVVGVEMASGWPMEALKAQAVLARTYALGNLKKYGVADLSDTTYDQAYEGLDREAADVRQAVDATRGEVLTVGGRPAQALYSSNAGGMSAHGTEVWGNDVSYLRPVPSPDDAPLRAAPLWYRIQRSDGRIGYVHGAYVRPTGGTNAAGFPYGIVTGDNVNFRPSPGTERAPIGTLARGEYVVLLEAVRQNNAYRWMERPYTGLELMQMLNDRAAAALPAPLTVPVERLAVAERGPSGRVLALAVDDLLLRPKAPDSFRAFLAPRGEAGVRSTRFDVEGMGELAILGAGGRLRALPEKGAAVSAVQSGGRVTASVGGPSGEIVLLGGKPAGVAGARLSAALPASFALLEEEGALAPDGRPVRVASLVPAFRLVGYGYGHGLGLSQYGAKALAEAGKNYASILQHYFQGAALERRY
;
A
#
# COMPACT_ATOMS: atom_id res chain seq x y z
N MET A 1 -51.78 -47.30 -35.49
CA MET A 1 -51.60 -45.85 -35.23
C MET A 1 -50.71 -45.26 -36.31
N PRO A 2 -51.04 -44.11 -36.92
CA PRO A 2 -50.56 -43.81 -38.27
C PRO A 2 -49.12 -43.30 -38.26
N ARG A 3 -48.27 -43.92 -39.10
CA ARG A 3 -46.87 -43.53 -39.41
C ARG A 3 -46.67 -42.07 -39.82
N ARG A 4 -47.75 -41.30 -40.01
CA ARG A 4 -47.73 -39.85 -40.21
C ARG A 4 -47.36 -39.10 -38.92
N TRP A 5 -47.81 -39.55 -37.75
CA TRP A 5 -47.52 -38.88 -36.47
C TRP A 5 -46.06 -38.99 -36.04
N LEU A 6 -45.39 -40.11 -36.35
CA LEU A 6 -43.98 -40.30 -36.04
C LEU A 6 -43.06 -39.41 -36.89
N ARG A 7 -43.45 -39.10 -38.15
CA ARG A 7 -42.71 -38.16 -39.00
C ARG A 7 -42.86 -36.70 -38.52
N TRP A 8 -44.04 -36.32 -38.05
CA TRP A 8 -44.25 -35.01 -37.41
C TRP A 8 -43.51 -34.88 -36.08
N LEU A 9 -43.44 -35.95 -35.29
CA LEU A 9 -42.69 -35.96 -34.03
C LEU A 9 -41.18 -35.84 -34.26
N ILE A 10 -40.63 -36.53 -35.26
CA ILE A 10 -39.20 -36.43 -35.62
C ILE A 10 -38.88 -35.05 -36.20
N LEU A 11 -39.77 -34.45 -37.00
CA LEU A 11 -39.60 -33.08 -37.50
C LEU A 11 -39.70 -32.04 -36.38
N ILE A 12 -40.58 -32.21 -35.39
CA ILE A 12 -40.69 -31.32 -34.23
C ILE A 12 -39.46 -31.47 -33.31
N VAL A 13 -38.96 -32.69 -33.09
CA VAL A 13 -37.75 -32.92 -32.28
C VAL A 13 -36.50 -32.43 -33.01
N ALA A 14 -36.41 -32.57 -34.33
CA ALA A 14 -35.33 -31.99 -35.14
C ALA A 14 -35.40 -30.46 -35.17
N LEU A 15 -36.61 -29.87 -35.29
CA LEU A 15 -36.80 -28.42 -35.25
C LEU A 15 -36.46 -27.84 -33.87
N LEU A 16 -36.80 -28.54 -32.77
CA LEU A 16 -36.45 -28.17 -31.40
C LEU A 16 -34.94 -28.35 -31.11
N LEU A 17 -34.28 -29.33 -31.72
CA LEU A 17 -32.82 -29.50 -31.62
C LEU A 17 -32.04 -28.50 -32.49
N THR A 18 -32.60 -28.03 -33.61
CA THR A 18 -31.99 -26.96 -34.42
C THR A 18 -32.30 -25.54 -33.91
N LEU A 19 -33.44 -25.32 -33.23
CA LEU A 19 -33.72 -24.05 -32.56
C LEU A 19 -32.92 -23.85 -31.26
N SER A 20 -32.24 -24.90 -30.78
CA SER A 20 -31.32 -24.78 -29.64
C SER A 20 -29.94 -24.19 -30.02
N PHE A 21 -29.71 -23.87 -31.31
CA PHE A 21 -28.45 -23.32 -31.81
C PHE A 21 -28.53 -21.90 -32.40
N ILE A 22 -29.68 -21.23 -32.35
CA ILE A 22 -29.81 -19.83 -32.81
C ILE A 22 -30.66 -19.02 -31.83
N LEU A 23 -30.01 -18.55 -30.76
CA LEU A 23 -30.49 -17.44 -29.92
C LEU A 23 -29.28 -16.83 -29.17
N PRO A 24 -28.64 -15.79 -29.71
CA PRO A 24 -27.95 -14.84 -28.86
C PRO A 24 -28.99 -13.87 -28.29
N TYR A 25 -28.73 -13.39 -27.08
CA TYR A 25 -29.42 -12.31 -26.35
C TYR A 25 -30.52 -12.68 -25.35
N PHE A 26 -30.33 -12.13 -24.15
CA PHE A 26 -31.22 -12.03 -23.00
C PHE A 26 -31.38 -13.27 -22.11
N VAL A 27 -30.27 -13.64 -21.46
CA VAL A 27 -30.34 -14.02 -20.04
C VAL A 27 -29.82 -12.83 -19.24
N PRO A 28 -30.58 -12.25 -18.29
CA PRO A 28 -30.01 -11.31 -17.35
C PRO A 28 -28.97 -12.08 -16.53
N PHE A 29 -27.70 -11.79 -16.79
CA PHE A 29 -26.56 -12.40 -16.11
C PHE A 29 -26.49 -11.82 -14.69
N PHE A 30 -27.44 -12.20 -13.83
CA PHE A 30 -27.03 -12.50 -12.48
C PHE A 30 -26.20 -13.77 -12.61
N ALA A 31 -24.90 -13.67 -12.36
CA ALA A 31 -24.32 -14.69 -11.53
C ALA A 31 -25.05 -14.59 -10.19
N LEU A 32 -26.27 -15.17 -10.14
CA LEU A 32 -26.83 -15.63 -8.89
C LEU A 32 -25.80 -16.66 -8.46
N ALA A 33 -24.91 -16.25 -7.56
CA ALA A 33 -24.05 -17.16 -6.84
C ALA A 33 -24.92 -18.36 -6.51
N SER A 34 -24.60 -19.52 -7.06
CA SER A 34 -25.25 -20.74 -6.63
C SER A 34 -25.05 -20.79 -5.11
N PRO A 35 -25.96 -21.34 -4.29
CA PRO A 35 -25.74 -21.46 -2.85
C PRO A 35 -24.37 -22.07 -2.48
N SER A 36 -23.77 -22.81 -3.43
CA SER A 36 -22.42 -23.36 -3.37
C SER A 36 -21.26 -22.35 -3.55
N ASP A 37 -21.48 -21.10 -3.98
CA ASP A 37 -20.42 -20.16 -4.37
C ASP A 37 -19.82 -19.34 -3.22
N GLY A 38 -20.43 -19.41 -2.03
CA GLY A 38 -20.04 -18.61 -0.88
C GLY A 38 -20.47 -17.14 -1.01
N PRO A 39 -20.18 -16.29 0.00
CA PRO A 39 -20.57 -14.89 -0.02
C PRO A 39 -19.73 -14.08 -1.02
N THR A 40 -20.31 -13.00 -1.55
CA THR A 40 -19.58 -11.98 -2.31
C THR A 40 -18.93 -11.00 -1.34
N VAL A 41 -17.68 -10.61 -1.61
CA VAL A 41 -16.97 -9.55 -0.89
C VAL A 41 -16.72 -8.35 -1.79
N ARG A 42 -16.66 -7.17 -1.17
CA ARG A 42 -16.47 -5.88 -1.82
C ARG A 42 -15.20 -5.22 -1.30
N ILE A 43 -14.20 -5.09 -2.17
CA ILE A 43 -12.88 -4.59 -1.80
C ILE A 43 -12.67 -3.19 -2.37
N ALA A 44 -12.54 -2.18 -1.51
CA ALA A 44 -12.18 -0.83 -1.90
C ALA A 44 -10.76 -0.82 -2.47
N LEU A 45 -10.63 -0.33 -3.71
CA LEU A 45 -9.36 -0.24 -4.39
C LEU A 45 -8.74 1.14 -4.18
N PHE A 46 -7.58 1.21 -3.54
CA PHE A 46 -6.84 2.46 -3.41
C PHE A 46 -6.03 2.73 -4.68
N LEU A 47 -6.36 3.77 -5.43
CA LEU A 47 -5.79 4.02 -6.75
C LEU A 47 -4.58 4.94 -6.70
N GLU A 48 -3.60 4.67 -7.56
CA GLU A 48 -2.36 5.44 -7.63
C GLU A 48 -2.56 6.59 -8.61
N THR A 49 -2.53 7.81 -8.09
CA THR A 49 -2.72 9.03 -8.87
C THR A 49 -1.51 9.94 -8.72
N ALA A 50 -1.44 11.00 -9.54
CA ALA A 50 -0.43 12.04 -9.38
C ALA A 50 -0.44 12.69 -7.97
N ASP A 51 -1.58 12.65 -7.28
CA ASP A 51 -1.76 13.18 -5.91
C ASP A 51 -1.45 12.12 -4.83
N GLY A 52 -0.94 10.95 -5.23
CA GLY A 52 -0.65 9.82 -4.34
C GLY A 52 -1.72 8.72 -4.41
N ARG A 53 -1.64 7.79 -3.44
CA ARG A 53 -2.53 6.62 -3.33
C ARG A 53 -3.83 7.02 -2.60
N LEU A 54 -4.96 7.05 -3.31
CA LEU A 54 -6.22 7.60 -2.82
C LEU A 54 -7.36 6.57 -2.80
N PRO A 55 -8.26 6.62 -1.79
CA PRO A 55 -9.42 5.73 -1.70
C PRO A 55 -10.60 6.14 -2.61
N ALA A 56 -10.57 7.36 -3.15
CA ALA A 56 -11.58 7.87 -4.06
C ALA A 56 -10.95 8.85 -5.05
N ILE A 57 -11.34 8.76 -6.33
CA ILE A 57 -10.74 9.51 -7.43
C ILE A 57 -11.80 10.19 -8.30
N ASP A 58 -11.36 10.98 -9.28
CA ASP A 58 -12.27 11.74 -10.13
C ASP A 58 -12.85 10.88 -11.26
N ASP A 59 -12.00 10.05 -11.86
CA ASP A 59 -12.32 9.15 -12.97
C ASP A 59 -11.46 7.90 -12.92
N VAL A 60 -12.01 6.76 -13.35
CA VAL A 60 -11.27 5.50 -13.48
C VAL A 60 -11.47 4.91 -14.88
N THR A 61 -10.45 4.25 -15.40
CA THR A 61 -10.46 3.55 -16.68
C THR A 61 -10.39 2.06 -16.43
N VAL A 62 -11.31 1.32 -17.05
CA VAL A 62 -11.36 -0.13 -16.97
C VAL A 62 -11.27 -0.76 -18.35
N THR A 63 -10.61 -1.91 -18.44
CA THR A 63 -10.38 -2.65 -19.69
C THR A 63 -10.76 -4.12 -19.52
N ALA A 64 -11.40 -4.71 -20.52
CA ALA A 64 -11.76 -6.11 -20.54
C ALA A 64 -10.51 -7.00 -20.66
N VAL A 65 -10.41 -8.00 -19.79
CA VAL A 65 -9.35 -9.00 -19.81
C VAL A 65 -9.95 -10.40 -19.92
N ASP A 66 -9.36 -11.22 -20.77
CA ASP A 66 -9.58 -12.66 -20.80
C ASP A 66 -8.81 -13.29 -19.64
N LEU A 67 -9.55 -13.88 -18.71
CA LEU A 67 -9.02 -14.45 -17.48
C LEU A 67 -8.05 -15.61 -17.72
N ALA A 68 -8.25 -16.39 -18.80
CA ALA A 68 -7.44 -17.55 -19.11
C ALA A 68 -6.11 -17.14 -19.77
N ARG A 69 -6.17 -16.21 -20.72
CA ARG A 69 -4.99 -15.70 -21.45
C ARG A 69 -4.24 -14.60 -20.69
N ARG A 70 -4.91 -13.92 -19.75
CA ARG A 70 -4.42 -12.72 -19.04
C ARG A 70 -4.09 -11.56 -20.00
N GLU A 71 -4.81 -11.49 -21.11
CA GLU A 71 -4.62 -10.50 -22.17
C GLU A 71 -5.89 -9.67 -22.36
N VAL A 72 -5.74 -8.47 -22.92
CA VAL A 72 -6.87 -7.61 -23.27
C VAL A 72 -7.69 -8.29 -24.36
N ASN A 73 -8.86 -8.81 -23.98
CA ASN A 73 -9.76 -9.51 -24.87
C ASN A 73 -11.15 -9.63 -24.19
N GLY A 74 -12.19 -9.66 -24.99
CA GLY A 74 -13.59 -9.64 -24.55
C GLY A 74 -14.19 -8.24 -24.47
N GLY A 75 -15.51 -8.20 -24.24
CA GLY A 75 -16.28 -6.96 -24.13
C GLY A 75 -16.74 -6.68 -22.70
N LEU A 76 -16.63 -5.42 -22.28
CA LEU A 76 -17.16 -4.90 -21.03
C LEU A 76 -18.69 -4.81 -21.06
N ARG A 77 -19.30 -5.17 -19.94
CA ARG A 77 -20.74 -5.24 -19.74
C ARG A 77 -21.11 -4.39 -18.53
N PRO A 78 -21.35 -3.08 -18.72
CA PRO A 78 -21.81 -2.21 -17.64
C PRO A 78 -23.27 -2.50 -17.29
N SER A 79 -23.59 -2.39 -16.00
CA SER A 79 -24.92 -2.48 -15.45
C SER A 79 -25.08 -1.42 -14.35
N PHE A 80 -26.26 -0.80 -14.26
CA PHE A 80 -26.56 0.18 -13.21
C PHE A 80 -27.71 -0.34 -12.37
N ALA A 81 -27.54 -0.33 -11.04
CA ALA A 81 -28.49 -0.92 -10.09
C ALA A 81 -28.90 -2.36 -10.48
N GLY A 82 -27.96 -3.16 -10.98
CA GLY A 82 -28.17 -4.55 -11.41
C GLY A 82 -28.82 -4.73 -12.79
N VAL A 83 -29.15 -3.64 -13.49
CA VAL A 83 -29.75 -3.70 -14.83
C VAL A 83 -28.69 -3.42 -15.89
N ALA A 84 -28.51 -4.34 -16.84
CA ALA A 84 -27.56 -4.19 -17.93
C ALA A 84 -27.86 -2.95 -18.77
N LEU A 85 -26.82 -2.17 -19.07
CA LEU A 85 -26.94 -1.00 -19.93
C LEU A 85 -26.71 -1.41 -21.40
N PRO A 86 -27.63 -1.06 -22.32
CA PRO A 86 -27.43 -1.33 -23.74
C PRO A 86 -26.09 -0.78 -24.25
N PRO A 87 -25.43 -1.46 -25.20
CA PRO A 87 -24.23 -0.93 -25.84
C PRO A 87 -24.52 0.37 -26.59
N ALA A 88 -23.57 1.31 -26.58
CA ALA A 88 -23.57 2.49 -27.44
C ALA A 88 -22.83 2.25 -28.78
N GLY A 89 -22.45 0.99 -29.07
CA GLY A 89 -21.67 0.56 -30.24
C GLY A 89 -21.19 -0.89 -30.13
N ASN A 90 -20.47 -1.39 -31.15
CA ASN A 90 -20.27 -2.84 -31.32
C ASN A 90 -19.15 -3.48 -30.48
N ASP A 91 -18.22 -2.74 -29.87
CA ASP A 91 -17.17 -3.31 -29.01
C ASP A 91 -16.76 -2.36 -27.87
N ARG A 92 -17.04 -2.75 -26.62
CA ARG A 92 -16.60 -2.03 -25.40
C ARG A 92 -15.38 -2.74 -24.81
N THR A 93 -14.19 -2.58 -25.39
CA THR A 93 -12.95 -3.17 -24.81
C THR A 93 -12.46 -2.36 -23.60
N SER A 94 -12.59 -1.03 -23.65
CA SER A 94 -12.27 -0.13 -22.55
C SER A 94 -13.42 0.83 -22.28
N LEU A 95 -13.53 1.28 -21.03
CA LEU A 95 -14.57 2.19 -20.57
C LEU A 95 -14.00 3.13 -19.52
N ARG A 96 -14.32 4.43 -19.64
CA ARG A 96 -14.00 5.42 -18.62
C ARG A 96 -15.22 5.70 -17.75
N LEU A 97 -15.03 5.84 -16.45
CA LEU A 97 -16.10 6.00 -15.48
C LEU A 97 -15.84 7.25 -14.65
N GLY A 98 -16.87 8.06 -14.44
CA GLY A 98 -16.80 9.29 -13.65
C GLY A 98 -18.13 9.63 -12.98
N LEU A 99 -18.15 10.65 -12.13
CA LEU A 99 -19.40 11.14 -11.55
C LEU A 99 -20.14 12.10 -12.50
N ASN A 100 -21.47 12.03 -12.48
CA ASN A 100 -22.37 13.05 -13.01
C ASN A 100 -22.57 14.14 -11.94
N GLY A 101 -21.53 14.95 -11.75
CA GLY A 101 -21.53 16.07 -10.82
C GLY A 101 -21.42 17.42 -11.51
N TYR A 102 -21.25 18.44 -10.69
CA TYR A 102 -20.95 19.82 -11.08
C TYR A 102 -19.56 19.93 -11.71
N ARG A 103 -19.43 20.68 -12.79
CA ARG A 103 -18.16 20.91 -13.49
C ARG A 103 -18.16 22.26 -14.20
N LEU A 104 -16.98 22.69 -14.64
CA LEU A 104 -16.78 23.90 -15.43
C LEU A 104 -16.42 23.53 -16.86
N ARG A 105 -17.14 24.08 -17.84
CA ARG A 105 -16.72 24.12 -19.23
C ARG A 105 -15.74 25.27 -19.39
N LEU A 106 -14.49 24.93 -19.71
CA LEU A 106 -13.36 25.87 -19.80
C LEU A 106 -13.13 26.33 -21.23
N LEU A 107 -13.25 25.39 -22.18
CA LEU A 107 -13.08 25.64 -23.61
C LEU A 107 -14.00 24.71 -24.40
N GLU A 108 -14.56 25.23 -25.48
CA GLU A 108 -15.18 24.44 -26.54
C GLU A 108 -14.63 24.94 -27.87
N THR A 109 -14.02 24.05 -28.65
CA THR A 109 -13.35 24.42 -29.91
C THR A 109 -13.43 23.28 -30.92
N PRO A 110 -13.63 23.56 -32.22
CA PRO A 110 -13.47 22.56 -33.27
C PRO A 110 -11.99 22.22 -33.53
N ASN A 111 -11.04 22.99 -32.97
CA ASN A 111 -9.61 22.79 -33.19
C ASN A 111 -8.99 21.84 -32.12
N PRO A 112 -8.58 20.61 -32.50
CA PRO A 112 -7.95 19.68 -31.56
C PRO A 112 -6.63 20.19 -30.95
N GLU A 113 -5.85 20.97 -31.70
CA GLU A 113 -4.56 21.50 -31.23
C GLU A 113 -4.76 22.57 -30.15
N GLU A 114 -5.78 23.41 -30.32
CA GLU A 114 -6.14 24.41 -29.31
C GLU A 114 -6.62 23.72 -28.03
N ALA A 115 -7.44 22.68 -28.17
CA ALA A 115 -7.93 21.90 -27.04
C ALA A 115 -6.77 21.24 -26.26
N LEU A 116 -5.81 20.63 -26.96
CA LEU A 116 -4.64 20.01 -26.36
C LEU A 116 -3.73 21.04 -25.67
N ARG A 117 -3.48 22.19 -26.31
CA ARG A 117 -2.69 23.28 -25.73
C ARG A 117 -3.34 23.83 -24.46
N ALA A 118 -4.65 24.01 -24.47
CA ALA A 118 -5.40 24.44 -23.29
C ALA A 118 -5.24 23.41 -22.16
N ALA A 119 -5.49 22.14 -22.42
CA ALA A 119 -5.29 21.04 -21.48
C ALA A 119 -3.90 21.06 -20.82
N GLN A 120 -2.84 21.15 -21.63
CA GLN A 120 -1.46 21.23 -21.15
C GLN A 120 -1.22 22.46 -20.28
N PHE A 121 -1.79 23.61 -20.66
CA PHE A 121 -1.69 24.86 -19.90
C PHE A 121 -2.33 24.75 -18.52
N PHE A 122 -3.53 24.17 -18.40
CA PHE A 122 -4.17 23.94 -17.10
C PHE A 122 -3.37 22.94 -16.25
N SER A 123 -2.88 21.86 -16.86
CA SER A 123 -2.05 20.87 -16.17
C SER A 123 -0.76 21.49 -15.61
N ALA A 124 -0.11 22.39 -16.35
CA ALA A 124 1.10 23.10 -15.89
C ALA A 124 0.84 24.02 -14.68
N LYS A 125 -0.43 24.34 -14.39
CA LYS A 125 -0.86 25.11 -13.21
C LYS A 125 -1.36 24.22 -12.07
N GLY A 126 -1.20 22.90 -12.18
CA GLY A 126 -1.72 21.94 -11.21
C GLY A 126 -3.25 21.78 -11.25
N LEU A 127 -3.90 22.22 -12.33
CA LEU A 127 -5.35 22.09 -12.50
C LEU A 127 -5.67 20.90 -13.39
N LYS A 128 -6.43 19.95 -12.84
CA LYS A 128 -6.89 18.77 -13.58
C LYS A 128 -7.91 19.16 -14.64
N THR A 129 -7.90 18.47 -15.77
CA THR A 129 -8.91 18.67 -16.81
C THR A 129 -9.34 17.35 -17.42
N VAL A 130 -10.54 17.36 -18.00
CA VAL A 130 -11.10 16.26 -18.77
C VAL A 130 -11.37 16.80 -20.17
N LEU A 131 -10.93 16.07 -21.19
CA LEU A 131 -11.16 16.42 -22.59
C LEU A 131 -12.17 15.44 -23.19
N THR A 132 -13.29 15.94 -23.68
CA THR A 132 -14.35 15.15 -24.33
C THR A 132 -14.64 15.64 -25.73
N THR A 133 -15.30 14.81 -26.54
CA THR A 133 -15.79 15.18 -27.88
C THR A 133 -17.30 15.16 -27.94
N ALA A 134 -17.87 16.05 -28.75
CA ALA A 134 -19.29 16.11 -29.08
C ALA A 134 -19.50 16.50 -30.55
N THR A 135 -20.76 16.52 -31.01
CA THR A 135 -21.12 16.87 -32.39
C THR A 135 -21.91 18.18 -32.39
N ALA A 136 -21.32 19.27 -32.86
CA ALA A 136 -22.02 20.54 -33.00
C ALA A 136 -22.12 20.92 -34.49
N GLY A 137 -23.35 21.07 -35.01
CA GLY A 137 -23.58 21.42 -36.42
C GLY A 137 -22.98 20.41 -37.41
N GLY A 138 -22.99 19.11 -37.06
CA GLY A 138 -22.42 18.04 -37.88
C GLY A 138 -20.89 17.94 -37.87
N LYS A 139 -20.20 18.71 -37.00
CA LYS A 139 -18.75 18.69 -36.85
C LYS A 139 -18.35 18.25 -35.44
N THR A 140 -17.24 17.53 -35.33
CA THR A 140 -16.64 17.21 -34.03
C THR A 140 -16.15 18.50 -33.35
N VAL A 141 -16.55 18.68 -32.09
CA VAL A 141 -16.03 19.73 -31.21
C VAL A 141 -15.41 19.11 -29.97
N TYR A 142 -14.33 19.74 -29.50
CA TYR A 142 -13.58 19.34 -28.31
C TYR A 142 -13.98 20.22 -27.14
N ARG A 143 -14.29 19.59 -26.01
CA ARG A 143 -14.74 20.23 -24.78
C ARG A 143 -13.75 19.96 -23.66
N LEU A 144 -13.11 21.01 -23.18
CA LEU A 144 -12.24 20.97 -22.01
C LEU A 144 -13.04 21.33 -20.77
N GLU A 145 -13.06 20.43 -19.79
CA GLU A 145 -13.82 20.58 -18.55
C GLU A 145 -12.93 20.40 -17.32
N SER A 146 -13.35 20.94 -16.18
CA SER A 146 -12.86 20.48 -14.88
C SER A 146 -13.34 19.04 -14.59
N PRO A 147 -12.76 18.35 -13.61
CA PRO A 147 -13.37 17.16 -13.01
C PRO A 147 -14.80 17.43 -12.49
N ALA A 148 -15.52 16.36 -12.18
CA ALA A 148 -16.84 16.45 -11.58
C ALA A 148 -16.77 16.57 -10.05
N TYR A 149 -17.61 17.44 -9.49
CA TYR A 149 -17.73 17.75 -8.08
C TYR A 149 -19.14 17.42 -7.61
N ALA A 150 -19.29 16.83 -6.42
CA ALA A 150 -20.60 16.37 -5.95
C ALA A 150 -21.52 17.50 -5.46
N ALA A 151 -20.99 18.72 -5.23
CA ALA A 151 -21.77 19.86 -4.77
C ALA A 151 -21.33 21.17 -5.45
N LEU A 152 -22.24 22.15 -5.53
CA LEU A 152 -21.91 23.51 -5.97
C LEU A 152 -21.13 24.28 -4.91
N SER A 153 -21.69 24.36 -3.70
CA SER A 153 -21.14 25.10 -2.57
C SER A 153 -20.77 24.15 -1.42
N GLY A 154 -19.82 24.57 -0.59
CA GLY A 154 -19.43 23.83 0.62
C GLY A 154 -20.49 23.95 1.73
N GLY A 155 -20.78 22.84 2.40
CA GLY A 155 -21.70 22.77 3.55
C GLY A 155 -22.02 21.32 3.93
N GLY A 156 -22.09 21.00 5.23
CA GLY A 156 -22.33 19.65 5.74
C GLY A 156 -21.15 18.68 5.53
N SER A 157 -21.42 17.37 5.48
CA SER A 157 -20.45 16.27 5.33
C SER A 157 -19.91 16.05 3.89
N ARG A 158 -20.01 17.05 3.00
CA ARG A 158 -19.59 16.94 1.58
C ARG A 158 -18.29 17.74 1.34
N PRO A 159 -17.11 17.09 1.29
CA PRO A 159 -15.82 17.79 1.22
C PRO A 159 -15.44 18.29 -0.19
N ASN A 160 -16.10 17.81 -1.26
CA ASN A 160 -15.72 18.10 -2.66
C ASN A 160 -16.75 18.99 -3.38
N ALA A 161 -16.54 20.32 -3.34
CA ALA A 161 -17.45 21.32 -3.91
C ALA A 161 -16.79 22.16 -5.01
N LEU A 162 -17.54 22.46 -6.07
CA LEU A 162 -17.03 23.20 -7.23
C LEU A 162 -16.61 24.64 -6.88
N ALA A 163 -17.35 25.32 -6.01
CA ALA A 163 -17.05 26.69 -5.61
C ALA A 163 -15.67 26.87 -4.98
N ALA A 164 -15.11 25.81 -4.36
CA ALA A 164 -13.79 25.86 -3.74
C ALA A 164 -12.65 25.94 -4.78
N VAL A 165 -12.85 25.37 -5.97
CA VAL A 165 -11.82 25.31 -7.03
C VAL A 165 -12.06 26.31 -8.16
N GLU A 166 -13.30 26.78 -8.33
CA GLU A 166 -13.70 27.66 -9.43
C GLU A 166 -12.83 28.93 -9.57
N PRO A 167 -12.43 29.64 -8.50
CA PRO A 167 -11.56 30.81 -8.63
C PRO A 167 -10.23 30.51 -9.34
N ALA A 168 -9.61 29.37 -9.06
CA ALA A 168 -8.34 28.98 -9.67
C ALA A 168 -8.52 28.68 -11.17
N TYR A 169 -9.57 27.95 -11.55
CA TYR A 169 -9.90 27.71 -12.96
C TYR A 169 -10.23 29.01 -13.70
N ARG A 170 -10.97 29.94 -13.07
CA ARG A 170 -11.31 31.24 -13.66
C ARG A 170 -10.05 32.07 -13.93
N GLN A 171 -9.14 32.14 -12.96
CA GLN A 171 -7.88 32.85 -13.11
C GLN A 171 -7.02 32.23 -14.21
N ALA A 172 -6.91 30.90 -14.25
CA ALA A 172 -6.17 30.20 -15.29
C ALA A 172 -6.80 30.42 -16.68
N LEU A 173 -8.12 30.34 -16.81
CA LEU A 173 -8.81 30.57 -18.07
C LEU A 173 -8.61 32.00 -18.59
N ALA A 174 -8.71 33.01 -17.72
CA ALA A 174 -8.45 34.40 -18.10
C ALA A 174 -7.01 34.61 -18.59
N ALA A 175 -6.04 33.88 -18.04
CA ALA A 175 -4.65 33.92 -18.50
C ALA A 175 -4.44 33.19 -19.84
N PHE A 176 -5.19 32.11 -20.11
CA PHE A 176 -5.13 31.39 -21.38
C PHE A 176 -5.84 32.15 -22.51
N ARG A 177 -7.01 32.72 -22.19
CA ARG A 177 -7.89 33.44 -23.12
C ARG A 177 -8.48 34.66 -22.40
N PRO A 178 -7.87 35.86 -22.56
CA PRO A 178 -8.34 37.08 -21.91
C PRO A 178 -9.83 37.34 -22.18
N GLY A 179 -10.58 37.66 -21.13
CA GLY A 179 -12.03 37.92 -21.19
C GLY A 179 -12.93 36.69 -21.17
N ALA A 180 -12.39 35.46 -21.26
CA ALA A 180 -13.19 34.24 -21.15
C ALA A 180 -13.63 33.96 -19.70
N GLN A 181 -14.82 33.39 -19.54
CA GLN A 181 -15.36 32.94 -18.25
C GLN A 181 -15.78 31.46 -18.34
N PRO A 182 -15.55 30.67 -17.29
CA PRO A 182 -15.96 29.27 -17.29
C PRO A 182 -17.50 29.18 -17.19
N ARG A 183 -18.11 28.27 -17.95
CA ARG A 183 -19.55 27.99 -17.84
C ARG A 183 -19.79 26.85 -16.86
N ARG A 184 -20.65 27.05 -15.87
CA ARG A 184 -21.06 25.98 -14.94
C ARG A 184 -21.97 24.99 -15.65
N ILE A 185 -21.68 23.71 -15.45
CA ILE A 185 -22.44 22.57 -15.93
C ILE A 185 -22.83 21.75 -14.70
N GLY A 186 -24.12 21.48 -14.52
CA GLY A 186 -24.63 20.71 -13.38
C GLY A 186 -25.42 19.46 -13.78
N PRO A 187 -25.77 18.61 -12.82
CA PRO A 187 -26.44 17.33 -13.08
C PRO A 187 -27.96 17.44 -13.25
N TRP A 188 -28.52 18.65 -13.24
CA TRP A 188 -29.96 18.88 -13.35
C TRP A 188 -30.36 19.05 -14.82
N GLY A 189 -31.42 18.36 -15.23
CA GLY A 189 -31.86 18.39 -16.63
C GLY A 189 -33.10 17.55 -16.87
N PHE A 190 -33.23 17.02 -18.08
CA PHE A 190 -34.36 16.21 -18.47
C PHE A 190 -33.90 14.95 -19.19
N PHE A 191 -34.67 13.88 -19.05
CA PHE A 191 -34.50 12.65 -19.82
C PHE A 191 -35.69 12.43 -20.74
N ALA A 192 -35.44 12.24 -22.03
CA ALA A 192 -36.46 11.83 -22.98
C ALA A 192 -36.10 10.46 -23.57
N ALA A 193 -36.99 9.49 -23.43
CA ALA A 193 -36.80 8.11 -23.90
C ALA A 193 -36.98 7.98 -25.41
N PHE A 194 -36.23 7.07 -26.02
CA PHE A 194 -36.30 6.74 -27.45
C PHE A 194 -36.29 5.22 -27.65
N GLU A 195 -36.75 4.78 -28.82
CA GLU A 195 -36.81 3.36 -29.19
C GLU A 195 -35.42 2.72 -29.40
N SER A 196 -34.40 3.53 -29.71
CA SER A 196 -33.06 3.06 -30.04
C SER A 196 -31.97 4.09 -29.72
N PRO A 197 -30.72 3.66 -29.47
CA PRO A 197 -29.58 4.55 -29.26
C PRO A 197 -29.34 5.52 -30.43
N GLU A 198 -29.57 5.10 -31.67
CA GLU A 198 -29.36 5.90 -32.88
C GLU A 198 -30.35 7.07 -32.93
N LYS A 199 -31.62 6.83 -32.62
CA LYS A 199 -32.65 7.88 -32.55
C LYS A 199 -32.37 8.86 -31.40
N ALA A 200 -31.92 8.36 -30.26
CA ALA A 200 -31.52 9.19 -29.11
C ALA A 200 -30.31 10.07 -29.44
N ALA A 201 -29.28 9.49 -30.09
CA ALA A 201 -28.10 10.23 -30.54
C ALA A 201 -28.47 11.33 -31.54
N ALA A 202 -29.32 11.04 -32.53
CA ALA A 202 -29.79 12.03 -33.48
C ALA A 202 -30.61 13.17 -32.84
N ALA A 203 -31.32 12.90 -31.74
CA ALA A 203 -31.99 13.93 -30.96
C ALA A 203 -30.99 14.77 -30.14
N ALA A 204 -29.97 14.13 -29.56
CA ALA A 204 -28.87 14.81 -28.90
C ALA A 204 -28.14 15.77 -29.84
N ASP A 205 -27.83 15.34 -31.07
CA ASP A 205 -27.18 16.18 -32.08
C ASP A 205 -28.03 17.41 -32.45
N ARG A 206 -29.35 17.24 -32.58
CA ARG A 206 -30.29 18.36 -32.82
C ARG A 206 -30.33 19.36 -31.66
N LEU A 207 -30.34 18.87 -30.43
CA LEU A 207 -30.27 19.71 -29.23
C LEU A 207 -28.94 20.45 -29.13
N GLN A 208 -27.82 19.76 -29.40
CA GLN A 208 -26.48 20.37 -29.42
C GLN A 208 -26.37 21.44 -30.52
N ALA A 209 -26.90 21.18 -31.72
CA ALA A 209 -26.95 22.16 -32.80
C ALA A 209 -27.81 23.40 -32.45
N ALA A 210 -28.80 23.23 -31.57
CA ALA A 210 -29.59 24.32 -31.02
C ALA A 210 -28.94 25.05 -29.82
N GLY A 211 -27.73 24.64 -29.41
CA GLY A 211 -26.96 25.27 -28.34
C GLY A 211 -27.19 24.68 -26.94
N TYR A 212 -27.94 23.59 -26.82
CA TYR A 212 -28.22 22.94 -25.54
C TYR A 212 -27.20 21.84 -25.22
N GLU A 213 -26.85 21.72 -23.94
CA GLU A 213 -26.15 20.52 -23.45
C GLU A 213 -27.07 19.32 -23.63
N ALA A 214 -26.60 18.31 -24.35
CA ALA A 214 -27.33 17.06 -24.56
C ALA A 214 -26.37 15.91 -24.78
N VAL A 215 -26.75 14.71 -24.34
CA VAL A 215 -25.92 13.51 -24.44
C VAL A 215 -26.79 12.27 -24.42
N LEU A 216 -26.33 11.19 -25.07
CA LEU A 216 -26.95 9.87 -24.90
C LEU A 216 -26.96 9.49 -23.42
N ALA A 217 -28.07 8.94 -22.95
CA ALA A 217 -28.23 8.54 -21.57
C ALA A 217 -29.04 7.25 -21.43
N TYR A 218 -28.87 6.60 -20.29
CA TYR A 218 -29.61 5.42 -19.89
C TYR A 218 -30.32 5.68 -18.58
N ARG A 219 -31.64 5.49 -18.53
CA ARG A 219 -32.42 5.58 -17.30
C ARG A 219 -32.82 4.19 -16.84
N VAL A 220 -32.48 3.84 -15.61
CA VAL A 220 -32.88 2.56 -15.01
C VAL A 220 -34.04 2.76 -14.06
N GLN A 221 -35.19 2.19 -14.40
CA GLN A 221 -36.39 2.24 -13.56
C GLN A 221 -37.15 0.91 -13.66
N ASN A 222 -37.71 0.44 -12.54
CA ASN A 222 -38.51 -0.78 -12.47
C ASN A 222 -37.81 -2.00 -13.10
N GLY A 223 -36.51 -2.14 -12.87
CA GLY A 223 -35.69 -3.25 -13.38
C GLY A 223 -35.43 -3.21 -14.89
N LYS A 224 -35.74 -2.11 -15.58
CA LYS A 224 -35.52 -1.94 -17.03
C LYS A 224 -34.65 -0.71 -17.31
N ALA A 225 -33.79 -0.83 -18.31
CA ALA A 225 -33.01 0.28 -18.82
C ALA A 225 -33.70 0.86 -20.06
N ALA A 226 -34.08 2.12 -20.00
CA ALA A 226 -34.53 2.89 -21.15
C ALA A 226 -33.34 3.67 -21.73
N VAL A 227 -33.17 3.63 -23.05
CA VAL A 227 -32.24 4.50 -23.76
C VAL A 227 -32.92 5.82 -24.09
N GLY A 228 -32.19 6.92 -24.01
CA GLY A 228 -32.73 8.23 -24.29
C GLY A 228 -31.67 9.30 -24.41
N VAL A 229 -32.12 10.55 -24.43
CA VAL A 229 -31.25 11.72 -24.37
C VAL A 229 -31.43 12.40 -23.03
N PHE A 230 -30.32 12.66 -22.34
CA PHE A 230 -30.28 13.65 -21.28
C PHE A 230 -29.98 15.00 -21.90
N PHE A 231 -30.73 16.03 -21.55
CA PHE A 231 -30.47 17.39 -22.01
C PHE A 231 -30.77 18.45 -20.95
N GLY A 232 -30.18 19.62 -21.16
CA GLY A 232 -29.90 20.54 -20.08
C GLY A 232 -28.58 20.18 -19.40
N ALA A 233 -28.25 20.88 -18.33
CA ALA A 233 -27.15 20.61 -17.40
C ALA A 233 -27.07 21.81 -16.44
N THR A 234 -28.19 22.15 -15.82
CA THR A 234 -28.32 23.36 -15.02
C THR A 234 -27.72 23.16 -13.63
N ALA A 235 -27.39 24.27 -12.98
CA ALA A 235 -26.79 24.25 -11.65
C ALA A 235 -27.78 23.70 -10.59
N ASP A 236 -29.06 23.96 -10.76
CA ASP A 236 -30.07 23.62 -9.77
C ASP A 236 -31.43 23.36 -10.44
N GLU A 237 -32.40 23.00 -9.60
CA GLU A 237 -33.78 22.76 -9.99
C GLU A 237 -34.47 24.01 -10.55
N ALA A 238 -34.14 25.19 -10.03
CA ALA A 238 -34.69 26.45 -10.51
C ALA A 238 -34.25 26.72 -11.96
N GLY A 239 -32.96 26.53 -12.26
CA GLY A 239 -32.42 26.62 -13.61
C GLY A 239 -33.04 25.58 -14.56
N ARG A 240 -33.29 24.36 -14.08
CA ARG A 240 -33.96 23.30 -14.85
C ARG A 240 -35.38 23.70 -15.23
N THR A 241 -36.11 24.32 -14.30
CA THR A 241 -37.46 24.84 -14.52
C THR A 241 -37.47 26.00 -15.50
N ALA A 242 -36.52 26.94 -15.37
CA ALA A 242 -36.35 28.05 -16.31
C ALA A 242 -36.04 27.55 -17.73
N LEU A 243 -35.15 26.57 -17.86
CA LEU A 243 -34.80 25.96 -19.14
C LEU A 243 -36.03 25.33 -19.82
N LEU A 244 -36.92 24.68 -19.07
CA LEU A 244 -38.15 24.11 -19.62
C LEU A 244 -39.05 25.17 -20.26
N GLY A 245 -39.15 26.35 -19.64
CA GLY A 245 -39.88 27.48 -20.21
C GLY A 245 -39.26 28.01 -21.49
N GLU A 246 -37.93 28.08 -21.56
CA GLU A 246 -37.18 28.52 -22.74
C GLU A 246 -37.30 27.53 -23.91
N ILE A 247 -37.05 26.24 -23.66
CA ILE A 247 -37.00 25.21 -24.71
C ILE A 247 -38.39 24.68 -25.09
N GLY A 248 -39.38 24.87 -24.23
CA GLY A 248 -40.74 24.33 -24.34
C GLY A 248 -41.34 24.41 -25.75
N PRO A 249 -41.38 25.59 -26.39
CA PRO A 249 -41.92 25.75 -27.74
C PRO A 249 -41.18 24.97 -28.84
N ARG A 250 -39.92 24.59 -28.60
CA ARG A 250 -39.04 23.92 -29.56
C ARG A 250 -38.89 22.41 -29.29
N LEU A 251 -39.32 21.92 -28.13
CA LEU A 251 -39.15 20.52 -27.70
C LEU A 251 -39.65 19.51 -28.72
N ALA A 252 -40.85 19.71 -29.26
CA ALA A 252 -41.43 18.79 -30.24
C ALA A 252 -40.60 18.70 -31.53
N ALA A 253 -39.98 19.79 -31.97
CA ALA A 253 -39.09 19.81 -33.14
C ALA A 253 -37.72 19.18 -32.82
N LEU A 254 -37.20 19.42 -31.61
CA LEU A 254 -35.88 18.94 -31.20
C LEU A 254 -35.88 17.44 -30.88
N LEU A 255 -36.89 16.97 -30.13
CA LEU A 255 -37.01 15.58 -29.67
C LEU A 255 -37.89 14.71 -30.58
N GLY A 256 -38.78 15.32 -31.38
CA GLY A 256 -39.87 14.63 -32.08
C GLY A 256 -41.18 14.69 -31.28
N ALA A 257 -42.32 14.77 -31.99
CA ALA A 257 -43.63 15.09 -31.43
C ALA A 257 -44.13 14.16 -30.31
N SER A 258 -43.58 12.95 -30.20
CA SER A 258 -44.02 11.92 -29.25
C SER A 258 -43.19 11.87 -27.96
N ALA A 259 -42.03 12.53 -27.90
CA ALA A 259 -41.10 12.42 -26.80
C ALA A 259 -41.47 13.38 -25.65
N LYS A 260 -41.78 12.83 -24.47
CA LYS A 260 -42.05 13.62 -23.26
C LYS A 260 -40.81 13.62 -22.35
N PRO A 261 -40.21 14.78 -22.09
CA PRO A 261 -39.05 14.87 -21.21
C PRO A 261 -39.46 14.82 -19.74
N ASP A 262 -38.82 13.93 -18.98
CA ASP A 262 -38.99 13.79 -17.54
C ASP A 262 -37.91 14.55 -16.77
N PRO A 263 -38.23 15.11 -15.59
CA PRO A 263 -37.27 15.76 -14.72
C PRO A 263 -36.15 14.80 -14.27
N VAL A 264 -34.91 15.31 -14.22
CA VAL A 264 -33.74 14.60 -13.70
C VAL A 264 -32.94 15.51 -12.78
N GLY A 265 -32.61 15.00 -11.59
CA GLY A 265 -31.71 15.58 -10.62
C GLY A 265 -30.49 14.68 -10.32
N PRO A 266 -29.63 15.09 -9.37
CA PRO A 266 -28.31 14.49 -9.14
C PRO A 266 -28.33 13.02 -8.69
N THR A 267 -29.43 12.57 -8.09
CA THR A 267 -29.58 11.21 -7.53
C THR A 267 -30.51 10.34 -8.36
N ASP A 268 -31.11 10.88 -9.42
CA ASP A 268 -31.95 10.10 -10.31
C ASP A 268 -31.13 9.05 -11.06
N PRO A 269 -31.71 7.87 -11.36
CA PRO A 269 -30.99 6.73 -11.91
C PRO A 269 -30.71 6.88 -13.41
N VAL A 270 -30.02 7.96 -13.79
CA VAL A 270 -29.68 8.32 -15.16
C VAL A 270 -28.16 8.33 -15.32
N VAL A 271 -27.65 7.43 -16.15
CA VAL A 271 -26.23 7.32 -16.51
C VAL A 271 -26.01 8.02 -17.85
N LEU A 272 -25.06 8.96 -17.91
CA LEU A 272 -24.75 9.68 -19.15
C LEU A 272 -23.62 8.97 -19.92
N SER A 273 -23.68 8.98 -21.25
CA SER A 273 -22.71 8.33 -22.13
C SER A 273 -22.03 9.35 -23.06
N GLU A 274 -20.79 9.73 -22.72
CA GLU A 274 -19.97 10.68 -23.46
C GLU A 274 -18.81 9.97 -24.19
N ARG A 275 -18.05 10.73 -24.99
CA ARG A 275 -16.81 10.29 -25.63
C ARG A 275 -15.64 11.07 -25.04
N ASP A 276 -14.74 10.36 -24.36
CA ASP A 276 -13.57 10.94 -23.70
C ASP A 276 -12.32 10.74 -24.56
N VAL A 277 -11.52 11.80 -24.68
CA VAL A 277 -10.26 11.79 -25.42
C VAL A 277 -9.14 11.59 -24.41
N LEU A 278 -8.52 10.41 -24.45
CA LEU A 278 -7.32 10.15 -23.66
C LEU A 278 -6.20 11.09 -24.14
N PHE A 279 -5.51 11.73 -23.18
CA PHE A 279 -4.46 12.71 -23.47
C PHE A 279 -3.36 12.09 -24.36
N GLY A 280 -3.05 12.74 -25.49
CA GLY A 280 -1.88 12.40 -26.32
C GLY A 280 -2.18 11.78 -27.70
N ALA A 281 -3.42 11.42 -28.02
CA ALA A 281 -3.79 10.96 -29.37
C ALA A 281 -5.23 11.34 -29.77
N PRO A 282 -5.45 12.51 -30.39
CA PRO A 282 -6.73 12.87 -31.01
C PRO A 282 -7.13 11.80 -32.04
N GLY A 283 -8.29 11.17 -31.87
CA GLY A 283 -8.80 10.09 -32.75
C GLY A 283 -9.15 8.79 -32.02
N ASN A 284 -8.62 8.57 -30.81
CA ASN A 284 -8.91 7.39 -29.98
C ASN A 284 -9.84 7.75 -28.81
N ALA A 285 -11.08 8.11 -29.11
CA ALA A 285 -12.07 8.42 -28.07
C ALA A 285 -12.66 7.14 -27.46
N VAL A 286 -12.63 7.04 -26.13
CA VAL A 286 -13.22 5.93 -25.38
C VAL A 286 -14.60 6.35 -24.87
N GLU A 287 -15.53 5.40 -24.78
CA GLU A 287 -16.82 5.67 -24.14
C GLU A 287 -16.62 6.00 -22.66
N ARG A 288 -17.31 7.05 -22.20
CA ARG A 288 -17.29 7.50 -20.81
C ARG A 288 -18.69 7.45 -20.23
N LEU A 289 -18.87 6.69 -19.16
CA LEU A 289 -20.11 6.67 -18.39
C LEU A 289 -20.00 7.60 -17.18
N ARG A 290 -20.91 8.59 -17.09
CA ARG A 290 -21.09 9.40 -15.89
C ARG A 290 -22.19 8.84 -15.01
N VAL A 291 -21.82 8.44 -13.81
CA VAL A 291 -22.67 7.78 -12.82
C VAL A 291 -23.33 8.84 -11.92
N PRO A 292 -24.64 8.75 -11.65
CA PRO A 292 -25.31 9.68 -10.74
C PRO A 292 -24.71 9.66 -9.33
N LEU A 293 -25.01 10.69 -8.52
CA LEU A 293 -24.50 10.81 -7.15
C LEU A 293 -25.13 9.80 -6.17
N ALA A 294 -26.06 8.97 -6.63
CA ALA A 294 -26.64 7.87 -5.89
C ALA A 294 -26.79 6.63 -6.80
N GLY A 295 -26.62 5.45 -6.22
CA GLY A 295 -26.63 4.18 -6.95
C GLY A 295 -25.24 3.72 -7.36
N GLU A 296 -25.16 2.51 -7.91
CA GLU A 296 -23.89 1.87 -8.26
C GLU A 296 -23.91 1.43 -9.72
N LEU A 297 -22.80 1.68 -10.40
CA LEU A 297 -22.52 1.12 -11.72
C LEU A 297 -21.51 -0.02 -11.56
N ALA A 298 -21.87 -1.22 -12.00
CA ALA A 298 -20.99 -2.39 -12.02
C ALA A 298 -20.56 -2.71 -13.45
N VAL A 299 -19.28 -2.98 -13.64
CA VAL A 299 -18.68 -3.33 -14.93
C VAL A 299 -18.07 -4.72 -14.83
N ALA A 300 -18.59 -5.65 -15.62
CA ALA A 300 -18.05 -6.99 -15.80
C ALA A 300 -17.34 -7.12 -17.15
N SER A 301 -16.45 -8.10 -17.31
CA SER A 301 -15.89 -8.48 -18.61
C SER A 301 -16.46 -9.81 -19.08
N GLY A 302 -16.78 -9.92 -20.37
CA GLY A 302 -17.09 -11.20 -21.00
C GLY A 302 -15.92 -12.20 -20.94
N GLY A 303 -14.69 -11.72 -20.80
CA GLY A 303 -13.48 -12.52 -20.59
C GLY A 303 -13.25 -12.96 -19.13
N GLY A 304 -14.06 -12.49 -18.18
CA GLY A 304 -14.00 -12.92 -16.77
C GLY A 304 -13.09 -12.11 -15.85
N ALA A 305 -12.30 -11.17 -16.37
CA ALA A 305 -11.50 -10.24 -15.58
C ALA A 305 -11.55 -8.80 -16.11
N VAL A 306 -11.37 -7.83 -15.22
CA VAL A 306 -11.36 -6.40 -15.54
C VAL A 306 -10.04 -5.80 -15.04
N ARG A 307 -9.31 -5.14 -15.94
CA ARG A 307 -8.13 -4.34 -15.59
C ARG A 307 -8.56 -2.94 -15.16
N VAL A 308 -7.94 -2.42 -14.10
CA VAL A 308 -8.05 -1.03 -13.65
C VAL A 308 -6.73 -0.35 -13.97
N GLU A 309 -6.77 0.65 -14.86
CA GLU A 309 -5.55 1.26 -15.42
C GLU A 309 -4.84 2.19 -14.43
N GLU A 310 -5.58 2.84 -13.52
CA GLU A 310 -5.05 3.74 -12.48
C GLU A 310 -4.46 2.98 -11.26
N LYS A 311 -4.15 1.70 -11.44
CA LYS A 311 -3.34 0.91 -10.51
C LYS A 311 -1.90 0.86 -11.00
N LYS A 312 -0.96 0.66 -10.07
CA LYS A 312 0.43 0.40 -10.42
C LYS A 312 0.53 -0.66 -11.51
N ASP A 313 1.16 -0.32 -12.63
CA ASP A 313 1.36 -1.17 -13.80
C ASP A 313 0.08 -1.74 -14.46
N GLY A 314 -1.10 -1.20 -14.13
CA GLY A 314 -2.39 -1.67 -14.64
C GLY A 314 -2.76 -3.07 -14.14
N ARG A 315 -3.57 -3.14 -13.08
CA ARG A 315 -3.85 -4.40 -12.36
C ARG A 315 -5.18 -5.03 -12.76
N SER A 316 -5.20 -6.34 -12.94
CA SER A 316 -6.40 -7.11 -13.33
C SER A 316 -7.08 -7.78 -12.15
N TYR A 317 -8.41 -7.80 -12.16
CA TYR A 317 -9.24 -8.35 -11.08
C TYR A 317 -10.31 -9.30 -11.63
N ARG A 318 -10.60 -10.37 -10.89
CA ARG A 318 -11.77 -11.22 -11.13
C ARG A 318 -13.06 -10.49 -10.74
N GLY A 319 -14.19 -11.00 -11.23
CA GLY A 319 -15.50 -10.48 -10.88
C GLY A 319 -15.80 -9.16 -11.59
N GLN A 320 -16.27 -8.18 -10.85
CA GLN A 320 -16.73 -6.90 -11.38
C GLN A 320 -16.01 -5.73 -10.71
N ILE A 321 -15.90 -4.62 -11.45
CA ILE A 321 -15.53 -3.32 -10.89
C ILE A 321 -16.81 -2.51 -10.72
N VAL A 322 -17.11 -2.17 -9.47
CA VAL A 322 -18.24 -1.35 -9.06
C VAL A 322 -17.74 0.03 -8.74
N VAL A 323 -18.43 1.05 -9.25
CA VAL A 323 -18.17 2.44 -8.94
C VAL A 323 -19.41 3.12 -8.36
N THR A 324 -19.19 3.96 -7.36
CA THR A 324 -20.25 4.70 -6.65
C THR A 324 -19.71 5.99 -6.08
N ALA A 325 -20.59 6.95 -5.79
CA ALA A 325 -20.20 8.20 -5.15
C ALA A 325 -19.92 7.95 -3.65
N ALA A 326 -18.71 8.27 -3.19
CA ALA A 326 -18.33 8.28 -1.78
C ALA A 326 -17.54 9.56 -1.47
N SER A 327 -17.92 10.27 -0.40
CA SER A 327 -17.27 11.54 0.00
C SER A 327 -17.16 12.56 -1.15
N GLY A 328 -18.10 12.52 -2.10
CA GLY A 328 -18.15 13.41 -3.26
C GLY A 328 -17.15 13.12 -4.39
N ARG A 329 -16.54 11.93 -4.39
CA ARG A 329 -15.67 11.39 -5.45
C ARG A 329 -16.07 9.95 -5.78
N LEU A 330 -15.43 9.35 -6.78
CA LEU A 330 -15.70 7.98 -7.19
C LEU A 330 -14.95 6.99 -6.28
N ALA A 331 -15.68 6.19 -5.51
CA ALA A 331 -15.14 4.99 -4.90
C ALA A 331 -15.11 3.87 -5.95
N VAL A 332 -13.97 3.18 -6.05
CA VAL A 332 -13.77 2.05 -6.97
C VAL A 332 -13.64 0.79 -6.14
N ILE A 333 -14.48 -0.19 -6.43
CA ILE A 333 -14.69 -1.37 -5.60
C ILE A 333 -14.57 -2.60 -6.49
N ASN A 334 -13.75 -3.58 -6.11
CA ASN A 334 -13.80 -4.89 -6.73
C ASN A 334 -14.82 -5.77 -5.98
N ALA A 335 -15.88 -6.19 -6.67
CA ALA A 335 -16.90 -7.10 -6.15
C ALA A 335 -16.73 -8.49 -6.79
N LEU A 336 -16.52 -9.51 -5.95
CA LEU A 336 -16.22 -10.87 -6.40
C LEU A 336 -16.58 -11.92 -5.33
N PRO A 337 -16.73 -13.20 -5.70
CA PRO A 337 -16.89 -14.29 -4.74
C PRO A 337 -15.70 -14.34 -3.76
N LEU A 338 -15.98 -14.62 -2.48
CA LEU A 338 -14.97 -14.65 -1.42
C LEU A 338 -13.79 -15.57 -1.77
N GLU A 339 -14.04 -16.77 -2.29
CA GLU A 339 -12.97 -17.70 -2.65
C GLU A 339 -12.05 -17.13 -3.75
N ALA A 340 -12.62 -16.41 -4.72
CA ALA A 340 -11.83 -15.76 -5.77
C ALA A 340 -10.97 -14.61 -5.24
N TYR A 341 -11.45 -13.87 -4.23
CA TYR A 341 -10.66 -12.87 -3.52
C TYR A 341 -9.46 -13.51 -2.79
N LEU A 342 -9.67 -14.66 -2.15
CA LEU A 342 -8.63 -15.35 -1.39
C LEU A 342 -7.49 -15.86 -2.27
N TYR A 343 -7.72 -16.17 -3.55
CA TYR A 343 -6.64 -16.50 -4.47
C TYR A 343 -5.60 -15.39 -4.59
N GLY A 344 -6.06 -14.13 -4.62
CA GLY A 344 -5.20 -12.96 -4.67
C GLY A 344 -4.54 -12.66 -3.32
N VAL A 345 -5.28 -12.78 -2.21
CA VAL A 345 -4.73 -12.51 -0.87
C VAL A 345 -3.66 -13.54 -0.50
N VAL A 346 -3.98 -14.83 -0.55
CA VAL A 346 -3.05 -15.88 -0.12
C VAL A 346 -1.79 -15.87 -0.98
N GLY A 347 -1.91 -15.60 -2.28
CA GLY A 347 -0.76 -15.52 -3.19
C GLY A 347 0.13 -14.28 -3.00
N VAL A 348 -0.37 -13.23 -2.37
CA VAL A 348 0.47 -12.10 -1.90
C VAL A 348 1.17 -12.45 -0.60
N GLU A 349 0.44 -13.08 0.33
CA GLU A 349 0.87 -13.31 1.71
C GLU A 349 1.87 -14.47 1.84
N MET A 350 1.71 -15.53 1.03
CA MET A 350 2.62 -16.67 0.98
C MET A 350 3.07 -16.91 -0.45
N ALA A 351 4.38 -17.15 -0.64
CA ALA A 351 4.91 -17.41 -1.97
C ALA A 351 4.42 -18.76 -2.52
N SER A 352 4.22 -18.83 -3.84
CA SER A 352 3.97 -20.10 -4.52
C SER A 352 5.14 -21.08 -4.30
N GLY A 353 4.84 -22.38 -4.21
CA GLY A 353 5.78 -23.44 -3.84
C GLY A 353 5.91 -23.67 -2.33
N TRP A 354 5.23 -22.89 -1.49
CA TRP A 354 5.14 -23.17 -0.06
C TRP A 354 4.32 -24.44 0.21
N PRO A 355 4.55 -25.14 1.34
CA PRO A 355 3.83 -26.35 1.67
C PRO A 355 2.31 -26.15 1.66
N MET A 356 1.58 -27.08 1.03
CA MET A 356 0.13 -27.02 0.85
C MET A 356 -0.62 -26.76 2.17
N GLU A 357 -0.20 -27.41 3.25
CA GLU A 357 -0.84 -27.26 4.57
C GLU A 357 -0.64 -25.87 5.19
N ALA A 358 0.46 -25.18 4.87
CA ALA A 358 0.67 -23.78 5.26
C ALA A 358 -0.23 -22.84 4.44
N LEU A 359 -0.35 -23.07 3.12
CA LEU A 359 -1.25 -22.31 2.24
C LEU A 359 -2.72 -22.47 2.67
N LYS A 360 -3.14 -23.69 3.04
CA LYS A 360 -4.48 -23.97 3.58
C LYS A 360 -4.73 -23.22 4.89
N ALA A 361 -3.77 -23.22 5.81
CA ALA A 361 -3.88 -22.48 7.07
C ALA A 361 -4.06 -20.97 6.80
N GLN A 362 -3.27 -20.40 5.89
CA GLN A 362 -3.39 -19.00 5.48
C GLN A 362 -4.75 -18.70 4.83
N ALA A 363 -5.26 -19.61 3.98
CA ALA A 363 -6.58 -19.46 3.34
C ALA A 363 -7.72 -19.39 4.38
N VAL A 364 -7.72 -20.28 5.38
CA VAL A 364 -8.69 -20.27 6.48
C VAL A 364 -8.61 -18.96 7.27
N LEU A 365 -7.41 -18.48 7.60
CA LEU A 365 -7.25 -17.22 8.33
C LEU A 365 -7.73 -16.02 7.52
N ALA A 366 -7.35 -15.94 6.24
CA ALA A 366 -7.77 -14.86 5.37
C ALA A 366 -9.30 -14.85 5.17
N ARG A 367 -9.92 -16.03 5.01
CA ARG A 367 -11.38 -16.16 4.94
C ARG A 367 -12.06 -15.69 6.23
N THR A 368 -11.52 -16.10 7.37
CA THR A 368 -12.04 -15.72 8.70
C THR A 368 -11.97 -14.21 8.89
N TYR A 369 -10.84 -13.60 8.53
CA TYR A 369 -10.67 -12.15 8.61
C TYR A 369 -11.69 -11.41 7.75
N ALA A 370 -11.85 -11.83 6.49
CA ALA A 370 -12.78 -11.18 5.57
C ALA A 370 -14.23 -11.23 6.07
N LEU A 371 -14.67 -12.40 6.55
CA LEU A 371 -16.03 -12.58 7.08
C LEU A 371 -16.26 -11.86 8.41
N GLY A 372 -15.22 -11.69 9.22
CA GLY A 372 -15.28 -10.95 10.48
C GLY A 372 -15.36 -9.43 10.31
N ASN A 373 -15.07 -8.91 9.11
CA ASN A 373 -14.93 -7.47 8.85
C ASN A 373 -15.83 -6.96 7.72
N LEU A 374 -16.92 -7.65 7.39
CA LEU A 374 -17.85 -7.19 6.35
C LEU A 374 -18.44 -5.81 6.67
N LYS A 375 -18.67 -5.00 5.63
CA LYS A 375 -19.20 -3.63 5.66
C LYS A 375 -18.38 -2.60 6.46
N LYS A 376 -17.07 -2.83 6.69
CA LYS A 376 -16.20 -1.93 7.46
C LYS A 376 -16.18 -0.49 6.96
N TYR A 377 -16.36 -0.26 5.65
CA TYR A 377 -16.25 1.06 5.01
C TYR A 377 -17.57 1.57 4.41
N GLY A 378 -18.71 0.98 4.79
CA GLY A 378 -20.04 1.34 4.29
C GLY A 378 -20.30 0.85 2.86
N VAL A 379 -19.56 1.34 1.87
CA VAL A 379 -19.69 0.94 0.44
C VAL A 379 -18.85 -0.30 0.09
N ALA A 380 -17.89 -0.64 0.94
CA ALA A 380 -16.99 -1.78 0.80
C ALA A 380 -16.83 -2.51 2.13
N ASP A 381 -16.48 -3.80 2.03
CA ASP A 381 -16.21 -4.68 3.16
C ASP A 381 -14.78 -4.49 3.67
N LEU A 382 -13.80 -4.47 2.76
CA LEU A 382 -12.38 -4.37 3.07
C LEU A 382 -11.69 -3.40 2.09
N SER A 383 -10.43 -3.09 2.33
CA SER A 383 -9.53 -2.40 1.40
C SER A 383 -8.47 -3.34 0.83
N ASP A 384 -7.87 -2.96 -0.29
CA ASP A 384 -6.75 -3.68 -0.91
C ASP A 384 -5.36 -3.32 -0.35
N THR A 385 -5.35 -2.76 0.85
CA THR A 385 -4.15 -2.29 1.53
C THR A 385 -3.82 -3.16 2.74
N THR A 386 -2.64 -2.97 3.32
CA THR A 386 -2.26 -3.62 4.59
C THR A 386 -3.07 -3.15 5.79
N TYR A 387 -4.01 -2.20 5.65
CA TYR A 387 -4.99 -1.90 6.71
C TYR A 387 -5.97 -3.06 6.93
N ASP A 388 -6.17 -3.89 5.90
CA ASP A 388 -6.94 -5.12 5.98
C ASP A 388 -6.07 -6.31 5.62
N GLN A 389 -5.98 -6.63 4.33
CA GLN A 389 -5.19 -7.72 3.79
C GLN A 389 -4.59 -7.28 2.46
N ALA A 390 -3.34 -7.66 2.19
CA ALA A 390 -2.72 -7.31 0.94
C ALA A 390 -3.43 -8.03 -0.22
N TYR A 391 -4.00 -7.26 -1.14
CA TYR A 391 -4.76 -7.78 -2.28
C TYR A 391 -4.26 -7.18 -3.59
N GLU A 392 -3.69 -8.02 -4.44
CA GLU A 392 -3.09 -7.61 -5.72
C GLU A 392 -3.78 -8.26 -6.94
N GLY A 393 -5.02 -8.73 -6.77
CA GLY A 393 -5.83 -9.26 -7.86
C GLY A 393 -5.22 -10.50 -8.53
N LEU A 394 -5.39 -10.60 -9.85
CA LEU A 394 -5.04 -11.77 -10.66
C LEU A 394 -3.53 -12.03 -10.75
N ASP A 395 -2.71 -10.98 -10.59
CA ASP A 395 -1.27 -11.02 -10.82
C ASP A 395 -0.53 -11.91 -9.80
N ARG A 396 -1.15 -12.12 -8.63
CA ARG A 396 -0.59 -12.92 -7.53
C ARG A 396 -1.21 -14.30 -7.39
N GLU A 397 -2.16 -14.66 -8.23
CA GLU A 397 -2.75 -16.00 -8.18
C GLU A 397 -1.79 -17.06 -8.70
N ALA A 398 -1.65 -18.15 -7.94
CA ALA A 398 -0.91 -19.34 -8.32
C ALA A 398 -1.78 -20.61 -8.22
N ALA A 399 -1.41 -21.68 -8.92
CA ALA A 399 -2.23 -22.89 -9.01
C ALA A 399 -2.35 -23.63 -7.67
N ASP A 400 -1.24 -23.76 -6.94
CA ASP A 400 -1.17 -24.31 -5.59
C ASP A 400 -1.96 -23.48 -4.57
N VAL A 401 -1.93 -22.15 -4.68
CA VAL A 401 -2.74 -21.24 -3.88
C VAL A 401 -4.23 -21.46 -4.12
N ARG A 402 -4.67 -21.53 -5.38
CA ARG A 402 -6.08 -21.83 -5.71
C ARG A 402 -6.51 -23.17 -5.13
N GLN A 403 -5.68 -24.19 -5.31
CA GLN A 403 -5.93 -25.51 -4.74
C GLN A 403 -6.09 -25.47 -3.21
N ALA A 404 -5.25 -24.72 -2.50
CA ALA A 404 -5.32 -24.60 -1.04
C ALA A 404 -6.60 -23.88 -0.57
N VAL A 405 -6.98 -22.80 -1.27
CA VAL A 405 -8.20 -22.04 -1.00
C VAL A 405 -9.43 -22.93 -1.25
N ASP A 406 -9.49 -23.59 -2.40
CA ASP A 406 -10.61 -24.48 -2.77
C ASP A 406 -10.74 -25.69 -1.83
N ALA A 407 -9.62 -26.27 -1.42
CA ALA A 407 -9.60 -27.39 -0.48
C ALA A 407 -10.10 -27.02 0.93
N THR A 408 -10.07 -25.74 1.29
CA THR A 408 -10.54 -25.21 2.58
C THR A 408 -11.81 -24.36 2.43
N ARG A 409 -12.53 -24.51 1.32
CA ARG A 409 -13.74 -23.73 1.03
C ARG A 409 -14.71 -23.72 2.21
N GLY A 410 -15.15 -22.51 2.58
CA GLY A 410 -16.10 -22.32 3.67
C GLY A 410 -15.54 -22.52 5.08
N GLU A 411 -14.28 -22.94 5.24
CA GLU A 411 -13.69 -23.18 6.55
C GLU A 411 -13.12 -21.90 7.17
N VAL A 412 -13.48 -21.66 8.43
CA VAL A 412 -13.11 -20.49 9.23
C VAL A 412 -12.75 -20.88 10.66
N LEU A 413 -11.99 -20.01 11.34
CA LEU A 413 -11.80 -20.08 12.79
C LEU A 413 -12.87 -19.28 13.51
N THR A 414 -13.39 -19.83 14.60
CA THR A 414 -14.45 -19.18 15.40
C THR A 414 -14.17 -19.28 16.89
N VAL A 415 -14.64 -18.28 17.64
CA VAL A 415 -14.60 -18.24 19.10
C VAL A 415 -15.98 -17.81 19.58
N GLY A 416 -16.64 -18.65 20.37
CA GLY A 416 -18.02 -18.41 20.80
C GLY A 416 -18.99 -18.27 19.62
N GLY A 417 -18.79 -19.04 18.55
CA GLY A 417 -19.64 -19.03 17.35
C GLY A 417 -19.49 -17.81 16.43
N ARG A 418 -18.57 -16.88 16.73
CA ARG A 418 -18.24 -15.73 15.87
C ARG A 418 -16.87 -15.93 15.21
N PRO A 419 -16.63 -15.38 13.99
CA PRO A 419 -15.30 -15.40 13.39
C PRO A 419 -14.22 -14.91 14.36
N ALA A 420 -13.16 -15.67 14.50
CA ALA A 420 -12.04 -15.33 15.36
C ALA A 420 -11.23 -14.17 14.75
N GLN A 421 -10.48 -13.45 15.58
CA GLN A 421 -9.52 -12.46 15.11
C GLN A 421 -8.30 -13.17 14.49
N ALA A 422 -8.40 -13.48 13.21
CA ALA A 422 -7.47 -14.30 12.45
C ALA A 422 -6.22 -13.53 11.99
N LEU A 423 -5.36 -13.18 12.94
CA LEU A 423 -4.14 -12.40 12.67
C LEU A 423 -2.94 -13.28 12.34
N TYR A 424 -2.09 -12.77 11.48
CA TYR A 424 -0.87 -13.44 11.05
C TYR A 424 0.22 -12.41 10.77
N SER A 425 1.47 -12.84 10.85
CA SER A 425 2.63 -12.03 10.48
C SER A 425 3.69 -12.89 9.82
N SER A 426 4.63 -12.26 9.12
CA SER A 426 5.69 -12.99 8.41
C SER A 426 6.46 -13.93 9.34
N ASN A 427 6.95 -13.43 10.47
CA ASN A 427 7.79 -14.21 11.36
C ASN A 427 7.60 -13.77 12.81
N ALA A 428 7.40 -14.71 13.73
CA ALA A 428 7.18 -14.40 15.14
C ALA A 428 8.48 -14.19 15.93
N GLY A 429 9.64 -14.55 15.36
CA GLY A 429 10.93 -14.47 16.03
C GLY A 429 11.07 -15.50 17.14
N GLY A 430 10.60 -16.73 16.90
CA GLY A 430 10.68 -17.86 17.83
C GLY A 430 9.48 -18.01 18.79
N MET A 431 8.69 -16.97 19.00
CA MET A 431 7.53 -16.98 19.91
C MET A 431 6.45 -16.00 19.43
N SER A 432 5.20 -16.46 19.26
CA SER A 432 4.08 -15.56 18.94
C SER A 432 3.79 -14.59 20.08
N ALA A 433 3.19 -13.45 19.75
CA ALA A 433 2.92 -12.40 20.72
C ALA A 433 1.66 -12.71 21.55
N HIS A 434 1.57 -12.05 22.70
CA HIS A 434 0.33 -11.87 23.45
C HIS A 434 -0.37 -10.57 23.05
N GLY A 435 -1.70 -10.49 23.18
CA GLY A 435 -2.47 -9.28 22.84
C GLY A 435 -1.98 -8.01 23.55
N THR A 436 -1.55 -8.15 24.81
CA THR A 436 -1.01 -7.03 25.62
C THR A 436 0.31 -6.50 25.09
N GLU A 437 1.08 -7.29 24.34
CA GLU A 437 2.35 -6.88 23.72
C GLU A 437 2.17 -6.12 22.40
N VAL A 438 0.93 -6.04 21.91
CA VAL A 438 0.61 -5.36 20.64
C VAL A 438 -0.34 -4.21 20.90
N TRP A 439 -1.50 -4.46 21.52
CA TRP A 439 -2.56 -3.48 21.73
C TRP A 439 -2.74 -3.01 23.18
N GLY A 440 -2.07 -3.67 24.13
CA GLY A 440 -2.20 -3.36 25.55
C GLY A 440 -3.42 -4.01 26.24
N ASN A 441 -4.14 -4.93 25.58
CA ASN A 441 -5.27 -5.66 26.16
C ASN A 441 -5.16 -7.18 25.94
N ASP A 442 -5.77 -7.98 26.84
CA ASP A 442 -5.80 -9.43 26.72
C ASP A 442 -6.72 -9.89 25.57
N VAL A 443 -6.33 -10.96 24.89
CA VAL A 443 -7.14 -11.68 23.90
C VAL A 443 -6.97 -13.17 24.16
N SER A 444 -8.02 -13.80 24.68
CA SER A 444 -7.94 -15.08 25.37
C SER A 444 -7.36 -16.24 24.54
N TYR A 445 -7.61 -16.23 23.23
CA TYR A 445 -7.18 -17.27 22.28
C TYR A 445 -5.93 -16.89 21.46
N LEU A 446 -5.35 -15.70 21.67
CA LEU A 446 -4.09 -15.26 21.06
C LEU A 446 -3.00 -15.26 22.12
N ARG A 447 -2.60 -16.46 22.54
CA ARG A 447 -1.56 -16.69 23.54
C ARG A 447 -0.19 -16.90 22.88
N PRO A 448 0.91 -16.50 23.55
CA PRO A 448 2.26 -16.84 23.12
C PRO A 448 2.46 -18.34 22.99
N VAL A 449 2.90 -18.78 21.82
CA VAL A 449 3.28 -20.15 21.54
C VAL A 449 4.63 -20.20 20.83
N PRO A 450 5.47 -21.21 21.08
CA PRO A 450 6.72 -21.39 20.36
C PRO A 450 6.48 -21.47 18.85
N SER A 451 7.32 -20.83 18.06
CA SER A 451 7.18 -20.79 16.60
C SER A 451 8.49 -21.24 15.94
N PRO A 452 8.52 -22.36 15.20
CA PRO A 452 9.73 -22.88 14.57
C PRO A 452 10.06 -22.12 13.27
N ASP A 453 10.29 -20.81 13.35
CA ASP A 453 10.39 -19.90 12.20
C ASP A 453 11.80 -19.36 11.92
N ASP A 454 12.84 -20.04 12.40
CA ASP A 454 14.25 -19.68 12.26
C ASP A 454 14.88 -20.15 10.93
N ALA A 455 14.13 -20.81 10.06
CA ALA A 455 14.61 -21.26 8.74
C ALA A 455 15.28 -20.15 7.90
N PRO A 456 14.76 -18.89 7.84
CA PRO A 456 15.43 -17.80 7.13
C PRO A 456 16.83 -17.50 7.66
N LEU A 457 17.07 -17.68 8.95
CA LEU A 457 18.37 -17.44 9.56
C LEU A 457 19.38 -18.53 9.18
N ARG A 458 18.95 -19.80 9.13
CA ARG A 458 19.83 -20.92 8.76
C ARG A 458 20.35 -20.82 7.33
N ALA A 459 19.52 -20.32 6.41
CA ALA A 459 19.88 -20.12 5.01
C ALA A 459 20.62 -18.81 4.71
N ALA A 460 20.69 -17.88 5.68
CA ALA A 460 21.24 -16.55 5.45
C ALA A 460 22.77 -16.60 5.25
N PRO A 461 23.33 -15.87 4.25
CA PRO A 461 24.77 -15.79 4.08
C PRO A 461 25.44 -15.06 5.25
N LEU A 462 26.74 -15.29 5.41
CA LEU A 462 27.55 -14.65 6.43
C LEU A 462 27.96 -13.24 5.98
N TRP A 463 28.02 -12.30 6.92
CA TRP A 463 28.54 -10.96 6.78
C TRP A 463 29.55 -10.71 7.89
N TYR A 464 30.60 -9.95 7.58
CA TYR A 464 31.56 -9.50 8.59
C TYR A 464 31.26 -8.05 8.94
N ARG A 465 31.15 -7.76 10.23
CA ARG A 465 31.33 -6.40 10.74
C ARG A 465 32.82 -6.13 10.74
N ILE A 466 33.23 -5.06 10.07
CA ILE A 466 34.63 -4.73 9.88
C ILE A 466 34.93 -3.30 10.34
N GLN A 467 36.19 -3.06 10.71
CA GLN A 467 36.78 -1.74 10.81
C GLN A 467 37.78 -1.55 9.68
N ARG A 468 37.68 -0.42 8.99
CA ARG A 468 38.64 0.01 7.96
C ARG A 468 39.84 0.72 8.58
N SER A 469 40.89 0.93 7.80
CA SER A 469 42.07 1.71 8.22
C SER A 469 41.75 3.16 8.58
N ASP A 470 40.69 3.74 7.99
CA ASP A 470 40.19 5.07 8.31
C ASP A 470 39.28 5.13 9.55
N GLY A 471 39.20 4.01 10.30
CA GLY A 471 38.43 3.90 11.54
C GLY A 471 36.94 3.66 11.34
N ARG A 472 36.39 3.79 10.12
CA ARG A 472 34.96 3.55 9.87
C ARG A 472 34.58 2.09 10.10
N ILE A 473 33.42 1.89 10.72
CA ILE A 473 32.85 0.57 11.02
C ILE A 473 31.59 0.34 10.20
N GLY A 474 31.45 -0.85 9.65
CA GLY A 474 30.29 -1.25 8.86
C GLY A 474 30.36 -2.73 8.53
N TYR A 475 29.62 -3.16 7.52
CA TYR A 475 29.47 -4.56 7.15
C TYR A 475 29.85 -4.79 5.70
N VAL A 476 30.38 -5.99 5.46
CA VAL A 476 30.73 -6.50 4.14
C VAL A 476 30.28 -7.95 4.02
N HIS A 477 29.76 -8.33 2.84
CA HIS A 477 29.29 -9.68 2.59
C HIS A 477 30.47 -10.67 2.66
N GLY A 478 30.29 -11.77 3.38
CA GLY A 478 31.38 -12.72 3.71
C GLY A 478 32.04 -13.35 2.50
N ALA A 479 31.32 -13.47 1.37
CA ALA A 479 31.89 -13.95 0.11
C ALA A 479 33.03 -13.07 -0.44
N TYR A 480 33.15 -11.82 0.01
CA TYR A 480 34.16 -10.87 -0.48
C TYR A 480 35.31 -10.62 0.50
N VAL A 481 35.36 -11.32 1.64
CA VAL A 481 36.42 -11.15 2.62
C VAL A 481 36.99 -12.49 3.00
N ARG A 482 38.31 -12.62 2.86
CA ARG A 482 39.05 -13.81 3.27
C ARG A 482 39.81 -13.51 4.57
N PRO A 483 39.54 -14.21 5.68
CA PRO A 483 40.36 -14.13 6.87
C PRO A 483 41.82 -14.48 6.53
N THR A 484 42.76 -13.70 7.05
CA THR A 484 44.20 -13.87 6.76
C THR A 484 44.87 -14.90 7.68
N GLY A 485 44.21 -15.27 8.78
CA GLY A 485 44.78 -16.10 9.85
C GLY A 485 45.57 -15.33 10.90
N GLY A 486 45.97 -14.08 10.61
CA GLY A 486 46.59 -13.17 11.58
C GLY A 486 45.55 -12.36 12.36
N THR A 487 45.92 -11.93 13.56
CA THR A 487 45.13 -11.03 14.41
C THR A 487 45.89 -9.74 14.70
N ASN A 488 45.16 -8.67 14.97
CA ASN A 488 45.76 -7.47 15.54
C ASN A 488 46.15 -7.71 17.02
N ALA A 489 46.81 -6.73 17.63
CA ALA A 489 47.24 -6.80 19.04
C ALA A 489 46.08 -6.99 20.05
N ALA A 490 44.85 -6.64 19.66
CA ALA A 490 43.65 -6.83 20.47
C ALA A 490 42.95 -8.19 20.21
N GLY A 491 43.58 -9.09 19.45
CA GLY A 491 43.07 -10.43 19.14
C GLY A 491 41.99 -10.46 18.06
N PHE A 492 41.68 -9.33 17.40
CA PHE A 492 40.72 -9.32 16.29
C PHE A 492 41.39 -9.80 14.99
N PRO A 493 40.79 -10.74 14.26
CA PRO A 493 41.37 -11.25 13.03
C PRO A 493 41.41 -10.18 11.93
N TYR A 494 42.44 -10.21 11.11
CA TYR A 494 42.48 -9.44 9.86
C TYR A 494 41.81 -10.21 8.74
N GLY A 495 41.09 -9.49 7.87
CA GLY A 495 40.60 -9.98 6.59
C GLY A 495 41.18 -9.19 5.44
N ILE A 496 41.25 -9.82 4.28
CA ILE A 496 41.59 -9.18 3.01
C ILE A 496 40.37 -9.20 2.09
N VAL A 497 40.06 -8.05 1.50
CA VAL A 497 38.97 -7.92 0.53
C VAL A 497 39.37 -8.57 -0.79
N THR A 498 38.52 -9.43 -1.34
CA THR A 498 38.83 -10.26 -2.52
C THR A 498 38.18 -9.77 -3.81
N GLY A 499 37.12 -8.95 -3.72
CA GLY A 499 36.43 -8.35 -4.86
C GLY A 499 36.83 -6.90 -5.12
N ASP A 500 36.54 -6.40 -6.33
CA ASP A 500 36.71 -4.99 -6.69
C ASP A 500 35.45 -4.19 -6.33
N ASN A 501 35.61 -2.96 -5.84
CA ASN A 501 34.51 -2.04 -5.49
C ASN A 501 33.41 -2.68 -4.62
N VAL A 502 33.81 -3.47 -3.63
CA VAL A 502 32.88 -4.22 -2.77
C VAL A 502 32.10 -3.23 -1.91
N ASN A 503 30.77 -3.32 -1.94
CA ASN A 503 29.90 -2.44 -1.15
C ASN A 503 30.15 -2.59 0.36
N PHE A 504 30.49 -1.49 1.01
CA PHE A 504 30.59 -1.35 2.46
C PHE A 504 29.29 -0.75 3.00
N ARG A 505 28.63 -1.43 3.94
CA ARG A 505 27.22 -1.16 4.27
C ARG A 505 27.01 -0.87 5.76
N PRO A 506 25.96 -0.12 6.13
CA PRO A 506 25.69 0.23 7.53
C PRO A 506 25.05 -0.92 8.34
N SER A 507 24.47 -1.91 7.66
CA SER A 507 23.85 -3.12 8.25
C SER A 507 24.20 -4.36 7.41
N PRO A 508 24.09 -5.58 7.96
CA PRO A 508 24.37 -6.81 7.22
C PRO A 508 23.22 -7.16 6.27
N GLY A 509 23.21 -6.56 5.08
CA GLY A 509 22.21 -6.80 4.06
C GLY A 509 22.20 -5.74 2.96
N THR A 510 21.28 -5.86 2.00
CA THR A 510 21.20 -4.98 0.82
C THR A 510 20.07 -3.96 0.90
N GLU A 511 19.31 -3.95 2.00
CA GLU A 511 18.16 -3.09 2.24
C GLU A 511 18.49 -1.60 2.34
N ARG A 512 19.75 -1.26 2.67
CA ARG A 512 20.23 0.11 2.82
C ARG A 512 21.34 0.41 1.82
N ALA A 513 21.42 1.66 1.37
CA ALA A 513 22.49 2.11 0.50
C ALA A 513 23.89 1.85 1.13
N PRO A 514 24.91 1.53 0.32
CA PRO A 514 26.28 1.47 0.80
C PRO A 514 26.75 2.81 1.39
N ILE A 515 27.55 2.75 2.45
CA ILE A 515 28.25 3.90 3.06
C ILE A 515 29.65 4.11 2.45
N GLY A 516 30.04 3.25 1.51
CA GLY A 516 31.28 3.33 0.75
C GLY A 516 31.55 2.06 -0.03
N THR A 517 32.74 1.96 -0.60
CA THR A 517 33.25 0.76 -1.25
C THR A 517 34.62 0.39 -0.67
N LEU A 518 34.96 -0.89 -0.79
CA LEU A 518 36.27 -1.45 -0.44
C LEU A 518 36.99 -1.87 -1.72
N ALA A 519 38.29 -1.63 -1.75
CA ALA A 519 39.14 -2.05 -2.87
C ALA A 519 39.59 -3.51 -2.70
N ARG A 520 39.85 -4.20 -3.81
CA ARG A 520 40.51 -5.52 -3.75
C ARG A 520 41.88 -5.36 -3.08
N GLY A 521 42.19 -6.28 -2.17
CA GLY A 521 43.44 -6.27 -1.41
C GLY A 521 43.41 -5.35 -0.17
N GLU A 522 42.34 -4.58 0.05
CA GLU A 522 42.20 -3.76 1.26
C GLU A 522 42.19 -4.65 2.51
N TYR A 523 43.04 -4.31 3.47
CA TYR A 523 43.08 -4.95 4.78
C TYR A 523 42.02 -4.34 5.70
N VAL A 524 41.28 -5.21 6.38
CA VAL A 524 40.21 -4.84 7.30
C VAL A 524 40.34 -5.63 8.60
N VAL A 525 39.94 -5.04 9.71
CA VAL A 525 39.82 -5.76 10.99
C VAL A 525 38.43 -6.37 11.09
N LEU A 526 38.33 -7.67 11.31
CA LEU A 526 37.07 -8.39 11.47
C LEU A 526 36.63 -8.31 12.94
N LEU A 527 35.56 -7.56 13.20
CA LEU A 527 35.05 -7.32 14.55
C LEU A 527 34.03 -8.37 14.98
N GLU A 528 33.20 -8.82 14.05
CA GLU A 528 32.08 -9.73 14.32
C GLU A 528 31.70 -10.48 13.04
N ALA A 529 31.30 -11.74 13.16
CA ALA A 529 30.69 -12.50 12.08
C ALA A 529 29.20 -12.67 12.37
N VAL A 530 28.35 -12.19 11.46
CA VAL A 530 26.90 -12.15 11.64
C VAL A 530 26.19 -12.71 10.42
N ARG A 531 24.96 -13.20 10.61
CA ARG A 531 24.11 -13.61 9.48
C ARG A 531 23.39 -12.40 8.90
N GLN A 532 23.14 -12.44 7.58
CA GLN A 532 22.39 -11.40 6.90
C GLN A 532 21.01 -11.17 7.57
N ASN A 533 20.62 -9.90 7.65
CA ASN A 533 19.29 -9.48 8.05
C ASN A 533 18.23 -10.20 7.21
N ASN A 534 17.23 -10.77 7.89
CA ASN A 534 16.16 -11.55 7.28
C ASN A 534 14.87 -11.41 8.10
N ALA A 535 13.84 -12.20 7.77
CA ALA A 535 12.56 -12.14 8.48
C ALA A 535 12.64 -12.60 9.95
N TYR A 536 13.59 -13.48 10.30
CA TYR A 536 13.74 -14.00 11.66
C TYR A 536 14.69 -13.18 12.54
N ARG A 537 15.82 -12.71 12.02
CA ARG A 537 16.78 -11.88 12.78
C ARG A 537 17.20 -10.67 11.97
N TRP A 538 17.26 -9.53 12.65
CA TRP A 538 17.67 -8.27 12.07
C TRP A 538 18.52 -7.46 13.05
N MET A 539 19.39 -6.63 12.49
CA MET A 539 20.24 -5.70 13.21
C MET A 539 20.23 -4.38 12.45
N GLU A 540 19.77 -3.34 13.12
CA GLU A 540 19.84 -1.99 12.59
C GLU A 540 21.26 -1.42 12.76
N ARG A 541 21.54 -0.35 12.03
CA ARG A 541 22.75 0.44 12.26
C ARG A 541 22.72 1.05 13.68
N PRO A 542 23.88 1.39 14.26
CA PRO A 542 23.89 2.22 15.46
C PRO A 542 23.19 3.57 15.20
N TYR A 543 22.36 3.99 16.15
CA TYR A 543 21.74 5.31 16.21
C TYR A 543 22.43 6.14 17.28
N THR A 544 22.78 7.37 16.97
CA THR A 544 23.28 8.32 17.97
C THR A 544 22.16 8.73 18.94
N GLY A 545 22.54 9.21 20.13
CA GLY A 545 21.58 9.79 21.07
C GLY A 545 20.74 10.93 20.49
N LEU A 546 21.30 11.71 19.56
CA LEU A 546 20.60 12.79 18.88
C LEU A 546 19.55 12.26 17.88
N GLU A 547 19.90 11.24 17.10
CA GLU A 547 18.95 10.59 16.18
C GLU A 547 17.78 9.97 16.94
N LEU A 548 18.05 9.27 18.04
CA LEU A 548 16.99 8.71 18.89
C LEU A 548 16.07 9.79 19.47
N MET A 549 16.65 10.88 19.98
CA MET A 549 15.88 12.03 20.47
C MET A 549 14.93 12.57 19.39
N GLN A 550 15.43 12.75 18.16
CA GLN A 550 14.64 13.22 17.02
C GLN A 550 13.52 12.23 16.65
N MET A 551 13.84 10.93 16.55
CA MET A 551 12.87 9.87 16.26
C MET A 551 11.72 9.86 17.27
N LEU A 552 12.04 9.91 18.56
CA LEU A 552 11.05 9.91 19.64
C LEU A 552 10.20 11.19 19.64
N ASN A 553 10.80 12.37 19.46
CA ASN A 553 10.05 13.62 19.38
C ASN A 553 9.11 13.67 18.18
N ASP A 554 9.54 13.14 17.03
CA ASP A 554 8.73 13.15 15.80
C ASP A 554 7.57 12.15 15.83
N ARG A 555 7.78 10.98 16.44
CA ARG A 555 6.88 9.82 16.28
C ARG A 555 6.22 9.36 17.56
N ALA A 556 6.81 9.68 18.72
CA ALA A 556 6.33 9.28 20.04
C ALA A 556 5.81 10.46 20.87
N ALA A 557 5.57 11.63 20.27
CA ALA A 557 5.13 12.84 20.98
C ALA A 557 3.93 12.61 21.92
N ALA A 558 2.95 11.80 21.52
CA ALA A 558 1.78 11.48 22.33
C ALA A 558 2.07 10.54 23.52
N ALA A 559 3.21 9.86 23.51
CA ALA A 559 3.68 8.97 24.58
C ALA A 559 4.76 9.61 25.47
N LEU A 560 5.21 10.83 25.14
CA LEU A 560 6.18 11.59 25.91
C LEU A 560 5.46 12.64 26.79
N PRO A 561 5.92 12.87 28.03
CA PRO A 561 5.37 13.94 28.87
C PRO A 561 5.71 15.34 28.33
N ALA A 562 6.88 15.47 27.69
CA ALA A 562 7.34 16.65 26.97
C ALA A 562 8.39 16.23 25.92
N PRO A 563 8.65 17.04 24.87
CA PRO A 563 9.72 16.76 23.93
C PRO A 563 11.08 16.66 24.63
N LEU A 564 11.89 15.68 24.23
CA LEU A 564 13.27 15.52 24.69
C LEU A 564 14.12 16.67 24.14
N THR A 565 14.88 17.34 25.01
CA THR A 565 15.69 18.53 24.67
C THR A 565 17.19 18.26 24.63
N VAL A 566 17.61 17.07 25.07
CA VAL A 566 19.01 16.62 25.07
C VAL A 566 19.12 15.26 24.38
N PRO A 567 20.25 14.98 23.69
CA PRO A 567 20.53 13.67 23.13
C PRO A 567 20.41 12.56 24.18
N VAL A 568 19.86 11.42 23.79
CA VAL A 568 19.71 10.25 24.67
C VAL A 568 21.09 9.73 25.08
N GLU A 569 21.34 9.60 26.39
CA GLU A 569 22.60 9.11 26.94
C GLU A 569 22.50 7.63 27.38
N ARG A 570 21.32 7.17 27.81
CA ARG A 570 21.03 5.77 28.17
C ARG A 570 19.75 5.28 27.50
N LEU A 571 19.81 4.08 26.92
CA LEU A 571 18.65 3.40 26.38
C LEU A 571 18.69 1.93 26.78
N ALA A 572 17.62 1.45 27.41
CA ALA A 572 17.49 0.05 27.79
C ALA A 572 16.04 -0.44 27.67
N VAL A 573 15.88 -1.75 27.50
CA VAL A 573 14.56 -2.37 27.64
C VAL A 573 14.22 -2.45 29.12
N ALA A 574 13.16 -1.74 29.51
CA ALA A 574 12.72 -1.71 30.91
C ALA A 574 11.77 -2.88 31.22
N GLU A 575 10.88 -3.20 30.27
CA GLU A 575 9.86 -4.23 30.48
C GLU A 575 9.66 -5.08 29.22
N ARG A 576 9.47 -6.38 29.43
CA ARG A 576 9.11 -7.34 28.39
C ARG A 576 7.81 -8.04 28.72
N GLY A 577 7.05 -8.36 27.69
CA GLY A 577 5.90 -9.23 27.81
C GLY A 577 6.28 -10.72 27.70
N PRO A 578 5.28 -11.60 27.77
CA PRO A 578 5.49 -13.05 27.84
C PRO A 578 6.16 -13.67 26.60
N SER A 579 6.14 -13.01 25.43
CA SER A 579 6.87 -13.47 24.25
C SER A 579 8.30 -12.90 24.13
N GLY A 580 8.66 -12.01 25.07
CA GLY A 580 9.91 -11.27 25.07
C GLY A 580 9.86 -9.96 24.27
N ARG A 581 8.68 -9.54 23.78
CA ARG A 581 8.52 -8.24 23.12
C ARG A 581 8.60 -7.10 24.14
N VAL A 582 9.13 -5.96 23.69
CA VAL A 582 9.29 -4.77 24.53
C VAL A 582 7.93 -4.14 24.84
N LEU A 583 7.66 -3.94 26.13
CA LEU A 583 6.49 -3.21 26.63
C LEU A 583 6.83 -1.77 27.01
N ALA A 584 8.05 -1.53 27.50
CA ALA A 584 8.53 -0.21 27.87
C ALA A 584 10.05 -0.09 27.65
N LEU A 585 10.50 1.11 27.29
CA LEU A 585 11.91 1.47 27.19
C LEU A 585 12.25 2.47 28.30
N ALA A 586 13.41 2.29 28.94
CA ALA A 586 14.03 3.33 29.74
C ALA A 586 14.88 4.20 28.81
N VAL A 587 14.54 5.48 28.71
CA VAL A 587 15.24 6.51 27.94
C VAL A 587 15.76 7.53 28.94
N ASP A 588 17.05 7.47 29.28
CA ASP A 588 17.64 8.19 30.40
C ASP A 588 16.90 7.91 31.72
N ASP A 589 16.23 8.92 32.29
CA ASP A 589 15.41 8.80 33.51
C ASP A 589 13.90 8.67 33.19
N LEU A 590 13.53 8.68 31.91
CA LEU A 590 12.15 8.56 31.44
C LEU A 590 11.80 7.09 31.15
N LEU A 591 10.70 6.61 31.73
CA LEU A 591 10.06 5.36 31.33
C LEU A 591 9.06 5.62 30.20
N LEU A 592 9.43 5.27 28.96
CA LEU A 592 8.56 5.37 27.80
C LEU A 592 7.68 4.13 27.70
N ARG A 593 6.38 4.27 27.98
CA ARG A 593 5.38 3.19 27.87
C ARG A 593 4.18 3.64 27.02
N PRO A 594 4.10 3.25 25.74
CA PRO A 594 2.93 3.55 24.92
C PRO A 594 1.71 2.72 25.33
N LYS A 595 0.51 3.22 25.02
CA LYS A 595 -0.75 2.49 25.23
C LYS A 595 -0.79 1.16 24.43
N ALA A 596 -0.28 1.19 23.20
CA ALA A 596 -0.13 0.03 22.33
C ALA A 596 1.38 -0.22 22.08
N PRO A 597 1.98 -1.26 22.69
CA PRO A 597 3.43 -1.48 22.59
C PRO A 597 3.98 -1.69 21.17
N ASP A 598 3.16 -2.18 20.22
CA ASP A 598 3.60 -2.30 18.81
C ASP A 598 4.00 -0.95 18.19
N SER A 599 3.56 0.17 18.78
CA SER A 599 3.94 1.53 18.37
C SER A 599 5.46 1.75 18.36
N PHE A 600 6.25 0.99 19.13
CA PHE A 600 7.71 1.08 19.08
C PHE A 600 8.29 0.84 17.69
N ARG A 601 7.61 0.04 16.84
CA ARG A 601 8.00 -0.13 15.43
C ARG A 601 8.00 1.19 14.69
N ALA A 602 6.99 2.03 14.92
CA ALA A 602 6.87 3.34 14.28
C ALA A 602 7.66 4.44 14.99
N PHE A 603 7.80 4.35 16.32
CA PHE A 603 8.57 5.31 17.12
C PHE A 603 10.06 5.24 16.77
N LEU A 604 10.58 4.03 16.57
CA LEU A 604 11.97 3.78 16.23
C LEU A 604 12.15 3.75 14.70
N ALA A 605 11.72 4.83 14.04
CA ALA A 605 11.85 5.04 12.60
C ALA A 605 12.51 6.40 12.28
N PRO A 606 13.75 6.43 11.76
CA PRO A 606 14.36 7.67 11.28
C PRO A 606 13.51 8.33 10.18
N ARG A 607 13.62 9.66 10.03
CA ARG A 607 12.91 10.37 8.95
C ARG A 607 13.33 9.81 7.58
N GLY A 608 12.34 9.50 6.75
CA GLY A 608 12.57 8.93 5.41
C GLY A 608 12.94 7.44 5.41
N GLU A 609 13.01 6.79 6.58
CA GLU A 609 13.31 5.37 6.71
C GLU A 609 12.11 4.59 7.27
N ALA A 610 12.08 3.28 7.01
CA ALA A 610 11.17 2.37 7.67
C ALA A 610 11.56 2.20 9.15
N GLY A 611 10.56 1.95 9.99
CA GLY A 611 10.78 1.62 11.38
C GLY A 611 11.29 0.20 11.61
N VAL A 612 11.56 -0.15 12.87
CA VAL A 612 12.05 -1.49 13.22
C VAL A 612 11.04 -2.59 12.85
N ARG A 613 11.56 -3.76 12.50
CA ARG A 613 10.77 -4.85 11.88
C ARG A 613 9.80 -5.53 12.86
N SER A 614 10.13 -5.53 14.15
CA SER A 614 9.28 -6.06 15.24
C SER A 614 9.59 -5.34 16.56
N THR A 615 8.80 -5.58 17.60
CA THR A 615 9.08 -5.12 18.97
C THR A 615 9.83 -6.14 19.82
N ARG A 616 10.25 -7.28 19.23
CA ARG A 616 11.11 -8.26 19.92
C ARG A 616 12.56 -7.93 19.63
N PHE A 617 13.11 -6.99 20.38
CA PHE A 617 14.51 -6.58 20.22
C PHE A 617 15.20 -6.34 21.56
N ASP A 618 16.52 -6.34 21.51
CA ASP A 618 17.44 -5.91 22.54
C ASP A 618 18.10 -4.58 22.11
N VAL A 619 18.50 -3.80 23.10
CA VAL A 619 19.27 -2.57 22.91
C VAL A 619 20.70 -2.86 23.33
N GLU A 620 21.65 -2.61 22.44
CA GLU A 620 23.07 -2.69 22.71
C GLU A 620 23.66 -1.28 22.75
N GLY A 621 24.13 -0.85 23.92
CA GLY A 621 24.91 0.38 24.06
C GLY A 621 26.29 0.24 23.42
N MET A 622 26.66 1.21 22.59
CA MET A 622 27.95 1.30 21.93
C MET A 622 28.75 2.43 22.59
N GLY A 623 29.87 2.08 23.23
CA GLY A 623 30.80 3.05 23.82
C GLY A 623 30.86 3.12 25.34
N GLU A 624 30.20 2.23 26.08
CA GLU A 624 30.39 2.16 27.55
C GLU A 624 31.71 1.44 27.89
N LEU A 625 32.69 2.20 28.40
CA LEU A 625 33.91 1.61 28.98
C LEU A 625 33.61 1.22 30.43
N ALA A 626 33.71 -0.06 30.79
CA ALA A 626 33.61 -0.48 32.18
C ALA A 626 35.01 -0.68 32.78
N ILE A 627 35.47 0.23 33.64
CA ILE A 627 36.70 0.04 34.42
C ILE A 627 36.35 -0.76 35.67
N LEU A 628 37.00 -1.91 35.85
CA LEU A 628 36.96 -2.67 37.10
C LEU A 628 38.00 -2.07 38.06
N GLY A 629 37.55 -1.41 39.13
CA GLY A 629 38.45 -0.89 40.16
C GLY A 629 39.04 -2.00 41.02
N ALA A 630 40.18 -1.77 41.68
CA ALA A 630 40.89 -2.75 42.52
C ALA A 630 40.08 -3.35 43.69
N GLY A 631 38.86 -2.85 43.96
CA GLY A 631 37.89 -3.41 44.91
C GLY A 631 36.72 -4.18 44.26
N GLY A 632 36.80 -4.55 42.98
CA GLY A 632 35.76 -5.32 42.27
C GLY A 632 34.52 -4.53 41.84
N ARG A 633 34.51 -3.20 42.00
CA ARG A 633 33.42 -2.33 41.54
C ARG A 633 33.61 -1.93 40.08
N LEU A 634 32.60 -2.19 39.26
CA LEU A 634 32.48 -1.71 37.88
C LEU A 634 32.12 -0.22 37.86
N ARG A 635 32.81 0.57 37.04
CA ARG A 635 32.48 1.97 36.75
C ARG A 635 32.39 2.21 35.25
N ALA A 636 31.25 2.71 34.77
CA ALA A 636 31.06 3.11 33.38
C ALA A 636 31.72 4.47 33.11
N LEU A 637 32.41 4.61 31.97
CA LEU A 637 32.95 5.87 31.47
C LEU A 637 32.35 6.26 30.12
N PRO A 638 32.21 7.58 29.87
CA PRO A 638 32.67 8.69 30.73
C PRO A 638 31.59 9.22 31.70
N GLU A 639 31.99 9.59 32.92
CA GLU A 639 31.25 10.57 33.74
C GLU A 639 31.69 11.99 33.32
N LYS A 640 30.74 12.90 33.06
CA LYS A 640 31.00 14.30 32.67
C LYS A 640 32.03 14.98 33.59
N GLY A 641 33.09 15.54 32.99
CA GLY A 641 34.08 16.37 33.69
C GLY A 641 35.14 15.61 34.50
N ALA A 642 35.16 14.28 34.48
CA ALA A 642 36.20 13.52 35.16
C ALA A 642 37.50 13.49 34.33
N ALA A 643 38.58 14.06 34.89
CA ALA A 643 39.93 13.85 34.35
C ALA A 643 40.30 12.36 34.48
N VAL A 644 40.52 11.69 33.36
CA VAL A 644 41.02 10.30 33.37
C VAL A 644 42.48 10.36 33.82
N SER A 645 42.75 9.85 35.01
CA SER A 645 44.10 9.77 35.57
C SER A 645 44.57 8.33 35.47
N ALA A 646 45.68 8.09 34.77
CA ALA A 646 46.39 6.82 34.79
C ALA A 646 47.58 6.96 35.74
N VAL A 647 47.78 5.98 36.63
CA VAL A 647 48.93 5.94 37.53
C VAL A 647 49.93 4.96 36.96
N GLN A 648 51.14 5.44 36.68
CA GLN A 648 52.28 4.62 36.24
C GLN A 648 53.33 4.59 37.35
N SER A 649 54.28 3.64 37.29
CA SER A 649 55.34 3.39 38.28
C SER A 649 56.41 4.51 38.39
N GLY A 650 56.07 5.76 38.08
CA GLY A 650 56.95 6.93 38.16
C GLY A 650 56.22 8.25 38.44
N GLY A 651 54.90 8.23 38.70
CA GLY A 651 54.12 9.43 39.00
C GLY A 651 52.72 9.42 38.39
N ARG A 652 51.86 10.33 38.86
CA ARG A 652 50.47 10.48 38.40
C ARG A 652 50.45 11.31 37.11
N VAL A 653 49.95 10.75 36.02
CA VAL A 653 49.66 11.51 34.78
C VAL A 653 48.18 11.83 34.75
N THR A 654 47.87 13.11 34.59
CA THR A 654 46.50 13.63 34.59
C THR A 654 46.24 14.25 33.23
N ALA A 655 45.31 13.70 32.44
CA ALA A 655 44.87 14.32 31.20
C ALA A 655 43.49 14.96 31.43
N SER A 656 43.39 16.27 31.17
CA SER A 656 42.12 16.99 31.14
C SER A 656 41.51 16.91 29.75
N VAL A 657 40.33 16.28 29.63
CA VAL A 657 39.58 16.19 28.38
C VAL A 657 38.78 17.48 28.20
N GLY A 658 39.21 18.35 27.30
CA GLY A 658 38.49 19.57 26.93
C GLY A 658 38.29 19.65 25.42
N GLY A 659 37.14 19.19 24.92
CA GLY A 659 36.73 19.40 23.53
C GLY A 659 35.51 18.55 23.11
N PRO A 660 34.69 18.99 22.13
CA PRO A 660 33.42 18.35 21.75
C PRO A 660 33.54 17.02 20.99
N SER A 661 34.76 16.58 20.67
CA SER A 661 35.04 15.44 19.79
C SER A 661 36.09 14.46 20.35
N GLY A 662 36.22 14.37 21.67
CA GLY A 662 37.36 13.71 22.34
C GLY A 662 37.54 12.20 22.12
N GLU A 663 38.15 11.77 21.01
CA GLU A 663 38.91 10.52 20.92
C GLU A 663 39.82 10.35 22.18
N ILE A 664 39.66 9.36 23.09
CA ILE A 664 40.62 9.14 24.20
C ILE A 664 41.52 7.94 23.88
N VAL A 665 42.84 8.15 23.89
CA VAL A 665 43.88 7.11 23.78
C VAL A 665 44.74 7.13 25.06
N LEU A 666 44.97 5.96 25.68
CA LEU A 666 45.90 5.79 26.81
C LEU A 666 47.06 4.90 26.36
N LEU A 667 48.29 5.40 26.48
CA LEU A 667 49.52 4.71 26.09
C LEU A 667 50.21 4.07 27.31
N GLY A 668 50.85 2.90 27.11
CA GLY A 668 51.76 2.30 28.07
C GLY A 668 52.91 1.55 27.39
N GLY A 669 54.15 1.98 27.61
CA GLY A 669 55.39 1.30 27.20
C GLY A 669 56.64 2.00 27.77
N LYS A 670 57.72 1.26 28.09
CA LYS A 670 58.89 1.66 28.94
C LYS A 670 60.18 1.97 28.13
N PRO A 671 61.30 2.45 28.72
CA PRO A 671 62.01 3.65 28.26
C PRO A 671 63.37 3.37 27.59
N ALA A 672 63.82 4.27 26.70
CA ALA A 672 65.26 4.46 26.44
C ALA A 672 65.58 5.81 25.78
N GLY A 673 66.28 6.67 26.52
CA GLY A 673 67.33 7.56 25.99
C GLY A 673 66.94 8.84 25.21
N VAL A 674 67.54 9.96 25.64
CA VAL A 674 67.82 11.20 24.87
C VAL A 674 66.59 12.12 24.66
N ALA A 675 66.37 13.11 25.53
CA ALA A 675 66.95 14.47 25.55
C ALA A 675 66.49 15.39 24.41
N GLY A 676 65.59 16.32 24.76
CA GLY A 676 65.43 17.62 24.11
C GLY A 676 64.60 17.66 22.83
N ALA A 677 63.31 17.95 22.95
CA ALA A 677 62.60 18.85 22.03
C ALA A 677 61.21 19.22 22.58
N ARG A 678 60.96 20.52 22.74
CA ARG A 678 59.60 21.07 22.77
C ARG A 678 58.96 20.82 21.40
N LEU A 679 57.73 20.33 21.36
CA LEU A 679 56.87 20.42 20.17
C LEU A 679 55.65 21.26 20.51
N SER A 680 55.84 22.56 20.32
CA SER A 680 54.80 23.55 20.08
C SER A 680 54.15 23.30 18.72
N ALA A 681 52.81 23.35 18.70
CA ALA A 681 51.95 23.71 17.56
C ALA A 681 52.07 22.95 16.22
N ALA A 682 50.88 22.58 15.72
CA ALA A 682 50.54 22.16 14.35
C ALA A 682 50.67 20.65 14.00
N LEU A 683 49.55 19.92 14.11
CA LEU A 683 49.05 19.00 13.08
C LEU A 683 47.50 18.98 13.08
N PRO A 684 46.83 18.90 11.91
CA PRO A 684 45.37 18.97 11.75
C PRO A 684 44.68 17.59 11.90
N ALA A 685 43.35 17.59 11.79
CA ALA A 685 42.43 16.46 11.97
C ALA A 685 42.87 15.13 11.31
N SER A 686 42.46 14.02 11.95
CA SER A 686 42.63 12.61 11.58
C SER A 686 44.04 12.01 11.69
N PHE A 687 44.38 11.47 12.87
CA PHE A 687 45.39 10.43 13.01
C PHE A 687 45.00 9.39 14.08
N ALA A 688 44.99 8.13 13.67
CA ALA A 688 45.02 6.96 14.55
C ALA A 688 46.47 6.50 14.72
N LEU A 689 46.84 6.01 15.90
CA LEU A 689 47.99 5.13 16.09
C LEU A 689 47.71 4.16 17.24
N LEU A 690 47.43 2.92 16.85
CA LEU A 690 47.56 1.71 17.66
C LEU A 690 49.02 1.26 17.52
N GLU A 691 49.85 1.39 18.57
CA GLU A 691 51.07 0.59 18.74
C GLU A 691 51.34 0.29 20.23
N GLU A 692 51.57 -1.00 20.53
CA GLU A 692 51.98 -1.72 21.76
C GLU A 692 51.12 -1.54 23.03
N GLU A 693 50.65 -2.55 23.79
CA GLU A 693 50.81 -4.01 23.88
C GLU A 693 49.54 -4.56 24.60
N GLY A 694 49.04 -5.74 24.20
CA GLY A 694 48.29 -6.75 24.97
C GLY A 694 47.57 -6.47 26.31
N ALA A 695 46.88 -5.36 26.52
CA ALA A 695 46.13 -5.16 27.78
C ALA A 695 44.82 -5.96 27.80
N LEU A 696 44.86 -7.17 28.36
CA LEU A 696 43.71 -7.78 29.01
C LEU A 696 43.42 -7.03 30.31
N ALA A 697 42.15 -6.92 30.71
CA ALA A 697 41.84 -6.60 32.10
C ALA A 697 42.48 -7.68 33.02
N PRO A 698 42.78 -7.40 34.30
CA PRO A 698 43.41 -8.37 35.22
C PRO A 698 42.69 -9.73 35.35
N ASP A 699 41.47 -9.84 34.83
CA ASP A 699 40.64 -11.04 34.78
C ASP A 699 40.61 -11.76 33.41
N GLY A 700 41.39 -11.31 32.42
CA GLY A 700 41.55 -11.98 31.12
C GLY A 700 40.55 -11.60 30.03
N ARG A 701 39.80 -10.50 30.15
CA ARG A 701 38.85 -10.04 29.11
C ARG A 701 39.46 -9.00 28.13
N PRO A 702 39.09 -9.01 26.83
CA PRO A 702 39.62 -8.08 25.83
C PRO A 702 39.02 -6.67 25.91
N VAL A 703 39.86 -5.65 25.69
CA VAL A 703 39.51 -4.22 25.69
C VAL A 703 38.93 -3.79 24.32
N ARG A 704 37.91 -2.90 24.32
CA ARG A 704 37.23 -2.41 23.11
C ARG A 704 37.44 -0.90 22.89
N VAL A 705 37.46 -0.46 21.63
CA VAL A 705 37.55 0.95 21.20
C VAL A 705 36.25 1.70 21.58
N ALA A 706 36.39 2.87 22.21
CA ALA A 706 35.27 3.69 22.70
C ALA A 706 35.01 4.92 21.81
N SER A 707 33.74 5.30 21.66
CA SER A 707 33.32 6.58 21.08
C SER A 707 32.74 7.44 22.21
N LEU A 708 33.00 8.75 22.22
CA LEU A 708 32.42 9.68 23.20
C LEU A 708 30.95 10.04 22.94
N VAL A 709 30.40 9.68 21.79
CA VAL A 709 28.99 9.93 21.48
C VAL A 709 28.21 8.65 21.77
N PRO A 710 27.25 8.65 22.73
CA PRO A 710 26.38 7.51 22.97
C PRO A 710 25.71 7.07 21.67
N ALA A 711 25.91 5.80 21.32
CA ALA A 711 25.25 5.17 20.18
C ALA A 711 24.60 3.87 20.62
N PHE A 712 23.50 3.51 19.98
CA PHE A 712 22.67 2.37 20.37
C PHE A 712 22.34 1.54 19.15
N ARG A 713 22.64 0.24 19.21
CA ARG A 713 22.30 -0.71 18.17
C ARG A 713 21.08 -1.51 18.62
N LEU A 714 20.10 -1.65 17.71
CA LEU A 714 18.92 -2.46 17.94
C LEU A 714 19.10 -3.80 17.24
N VAL A 715 19.02 -4.88 18.01
CA VAL A 715 19.12 -6.25 17.52
C VAL A 715 17.82 -6.96 17.82
N GLY A 716 17.09 -7.40 16.80
CA GLY A 716 15.77 -7.95 16.99
C GLY A 716 15.47 -9.20 16.18
N TYR A 717 14.30 -9.73 16.48
CA TYR A 717 13.81 -11.01 16.00
C TYR A 717 12.37 -10.91 15.51
N GLY A 718 12.06 -11.67 14.46
CA GLY A 718 10.75 -11.65 13.82
C GLY A 718 10.50 -10.40 12.96
N TYR A 719 9.40 -10.47 12.23
CA TYR A 719 8.96 -9.44 11.30
C TYR A 719 7.44 -9.34 11.35
N GLY A 720 6.94 -8.18 11.79
CA GLY A 720 5.53 -7.92 12.05
C GLY A 720 5.19 -7.94 13.55
N HIS A 721 3.89 -7.88 13.85
CA HIS A 721 3.39 -7.83 15.22
C HIS A 721 3.62 -9.14 15.99
N GLY A 722 3.66 -10.30 15.29
CA GLY A 722 3.83 -11.61 15.90
C GLY A 722 2.60 -12.20 16.58
N LEU A 723 1.52 -11.44 16.72
CA LEU A 723 0.22 -11.94 17.18
C LEU A 723 -0.37 -12.97 16.19
N GLY A 724 -0.86 -14.10 16.72
CA GLY A 724 -1.46 -15.17 15.92
C GLY A 724 -0.41 -16.00 15.17
N LEU A 725 -0.70 -16.33 13.90
CA LEU A 725 0.11 -17.26 13.11
C LEU A 725 1.38 -16.62 12.56
N SER A 726 2.51 -17.31 12.74
CA SER A 726 3.76 -17.02 12.00
C SER A 726 3.72 -17.73 10.65
N GLN A 727 3.84 -17.00 9.54
CA GLN A 727 3.84 -17.60 8.21
C GLN A 727 5.01 -18.60 8.05
N TYR A 728 6.23 -18.18 8.42
CA TYR A 728 7.40 -19.08 8.42
C TYR A 728 7.26 -20.23 9.40
N GLY A 729 6.57 -20.03 10.53
CA GLY A 729 6.32 -21.10 11.50
C GLY A 729 5.31 -22.13 10.98
N ALA A 730 4.26 -21.69 10.30
CA ALA A 730 3.31 -22.56 9.60
C ALA A 730 4.01 -23.37 8.50
N LYS A 731 4.91 -22.74 7.73
CA LYS A 731 5.75 -23.44 6.74
C LYS A 731 6.57 -24.56 7.39
N ALA A 732 7.29 -24.27 8.47
CA ALA A 732 8.12 -25.26 9.14
C ALA A 732 7.29 -26.40 9.78
N LEU A 733 6.14 -26.09 10.38
CA LEU A 733 5.24 -27.11 10.91
C LEU A 733 4.67 -28.01 9.81
N ALA A 734 4.32 -27.44 8.65
CA ALA A 734 3.88 -28.20 7.49
C ALA A 734 4.99 -29.09 6.91
N GLU A 735 6.23 -28.58 6.83
CA GLU A 735 7.43 -29.37 6.45
C GLU A 735 7.70 -30.51 7.44
N ALA A 736 7.35 -30.32 8.71
CA ALA A 736 7.39 -31.36 9.75
C ALA A 736 6.18 -32.31 9.72
N GLY A 737 5.32 -32.24 8.70
CA GLY A 737 4.19 -33.15 8.50
C GLY A 737 2.91 -32.79 9.25
N LYS A 738 2.81 -31.59 9.84
CA LYS A 738 1.56 -31.12 10.46
C LYS A 738 0.57 -30.67 9.38
N ASN A 739 -0.70 -31.07 9.54
CA ASN A 739 -1.79 -30.58 8.70
C ASN A 739 -2.25 -29.17 9.12
N TYR A 740 -2.99 -28.49 8.24
CA TYR A 740 -3.43 -27.10 8.46
C TYR A 740 -4.26 -26.92 9.72
N ALA A 741 -5.14 -27.89 10.04
CA ALA A 741 -5.95 -27.84 11.26
C ALA A 741 -5.08 -27.85 12.53
N SER A 742 -4.04 -28.70 12.57
CA SER A 742 -3.08 -28.75 13.68
C SER A 742 -2.25 -27.47 13.77
N ILE A 743 -1.86 -26.90 12.63
CA ILE A 743 -1.14 -25.61 12.57
C ILE A 743 -2.01 -24.50 13.14
N LEU A 744 -3.27 -24.41 12.74
CA LEU A 744 -4.20 -23.40 13.25
C LEU A 744 -4.46 -23.59 14.75
N GLN A 745 -4.67 -24.82 15.21
CA GLN A 745 -4.88 -25.11 16.64
C GLN A 745 -3.65 -24.74 17.50
N HIS A 746 -2.44 -24.87 16.95
CA HIS A 746 -1.20 -24.46 17.62
C HIS A 746 -1.20 -22.95 17.91
N TYR A 747 -1.56 -22.12 16.93
CA TYR A 747 -1.51 -20.66 17.06
C TYR A 747 -2.78 -20.02 17.66
N PHE A 748 -3.95 -20.65 17.53
CA PHE A 748 -5.25 -20.11 17.96
C PHE A 748 -5.90 -21.05 18.98
N GLN A 749 -5.29 -21.14 20.15
CA GLN A 749 -5.76 -22.03 21.22
C GLN A 749 -7.18 -21.65 21.66
N GLY A 750 -8.11 -22.59 21.55
CA GLY A 750 -9.52 -22.37 21.92
C GLY A 750 -10.39 -21.79 20.80
N ALA A 751 -9.86 -21.59 19.59
CA ALA A 751 -10.68 -21.39 18.41
C ALA A 751 -11.16 -22.74 17.85
N ALA A 752 -12.36 -22.77 17.30
CA ALA A 752 -12.91 -23.92 16.60
C ALA A 752 -12.81 -23.72 15.08
N LEU A 753 -12.34 -24.75 14.37
CA LEU A 753 -12.38 -24.80 12.91
C LEU A 753 -13.76 -25.29 12.47
N GLU A 754 -14.51 -24.46 11.75
CA GLU A 754 -15.87 -24.73 11.33
C GLU A 754 -16.06 -24.44 9.83
N ARG A 755 -16.91 -25.22 9.17
CA ARG A 755 -17.37 -24.93 7.80
C ARG A 755 -18.68 -24.16 7.84
N ARG A 756 -18.72 -22.98 7.23
CA ARG A 756 -19.85 -22.04 7.27
C ARG A 756 -20.74 -22.05 6.03
N TYR A 757 -20.25 -22.57 4.91
CA TYR A 757 -20.99 -22.71 3.65
C TYR A 757 -20.37 -23.78 2.76
#